data_AF-A0A167QZN0-F1
#
_entry.id   AF-A0A167QZN0-F1
#
_cell.length_a   1.000
_cell.length_b   1.000
_cell.length_c   1.000
_cell.angle_alpha   90.00
_cell.angle_beta   90.00
_cell.angle_gamma   90.00
#
_symmetry.space_group_name_H-M   'P 1'
#
loop_
_entity.id
_entity.type
_entity.pdbx_description
1 polymer ?
#
loop_
_entity_poly.entity_id
_entity_poly.type
_entity_poly.pdbx_seq_one_letter_code
_entity_poly.pdbx_strand_id
1 'polypeptide(L)'
;MAPVALDPNGTTPATTDGHTSAQTKGRPHPLDPLLPGEISAVSLAIRQHIAEKTEIKAVKFINTSLVPPPKRSVLAYLGIPLETGTAPEPAPASLDRRAESQFVNPLTGDAYTAYLTLKESTWAVDEIEHLPEGTQPQITLEELCLSEEVLRKDARVCALAAEVGVAPEQLSADGWSIGMDERWPKRTRLQQCLLFARFGKDENLYSHPMDFFPIIDSNLMEVVHIDFAPHRLDKSKPLSTKVPPLDAKLERERIPPPLTRHEYLPELLAKEEGFGMRTDLKPLYVVQPEGVSFKVDGRELEWQKWKMHIGFNGREGLTLNTITYTDGGVVRPIAYKLSLAEMVVPYAEPQYPHPRKFAFDIGEYGMGTLANELSLGCDCLGTILYLPGCFVSHSGSPVVVKNAICIHEEDAGLLWKHTDYRPGGRAQSVRARKLVISLIATVANYEYIFYWNFYQDGTFELEIRLSGVLNVYVLAEGERAGPHATEVAPRIDAQYHQHLFSMRLDPMIDGLKNSVVETDVVASPYPTGSDENYAGNAFTTKNTIIKTTAEGERQWNADADRRWSIINPNKKHYASGQCVGYRVMTCAFPKLLAQPGSWVRRRAPFARSSLWVTRFKEDRNWPAGKYVPQSNNAPENSLEGWMKGNESVDNEDIILFFTVGSNHIPRPEDWPVMPADMMRITFKPVSFFKQNPALDVPSTNDSRSKHAFGTADAPVPSEHVAHTDAVAGNGASCH
;
A
#
# COMPACT_ATOMS: atom_id res chain seq x y z
N MET A 1 41.19 2.13 7.82
CA MET A 1 41.04 0.84 8.51
C MET A 1 40.55 1.14 9.92
N ALA A 2 39.24 1.05 10.12
CA ALA A 2 38.57 1.23 11.41
C ALA A 2 37.77 -0.07 11.67
N PRO A 3 37.63 -0.50 12.93
CA PRO A 3 37.16 -1.84 13.25
C PRO A 3 35.67 -1.99 12.97
N VAL A 4 35.31 -3.15 12.43
CA VAL A 4 33.94 -3.67 12.38
C VAL A 4 33.40 -3.67 13.81
N ALA A 5 32.36 -2.89 14.06
CA ALA A 5 31.62 -2.96 15.31
C ALA A 5 30.94 -4.34 15.38
N LEU A 6 31.48 -5.20 16.24
CA LEU A 6 30.80 -6.39 16.71
C LEU A 6 29.60 -5.94 17.54
N ASP A 7 28.44 -6.46 17.14
CA ASP A 7 27.15 -6.28 17.76
C ASP A 7 27.12 -6.90 19.19
N PRO A 8 26.86 -6.12 20.26
CA PRO A 8 26.55 -6.63 21.59
C PRO A 8 25.06 -6.52 21.95
N ASN A 9 24.19 -6.13 21.01
CA ASN A 9 22.79 -5.78 21.26
C ASN A 9 21.84 -6.88 20.78
N GLY A 10 21.28 -7.63 21.74
CA GLY A 10 20.20 -8.58 21.51
C GLY A 10 18.88 -7.93 21.06
N THR A 11 18.87 -7.46 19.82
CA THR A 11 17.75 -7.30 18.89
C THR A 11 18.26 -7.83 17.56
N THR A 12 18.11 -9.14 17.36
CA THR A 12 18.25 -9.76 16.05
C THR A 12 17.34 -9.02 15.06
N PRO A 13 17.84 -8.48 13.93
CA PRO A 13 17.11 -8.66 12.69
C PRO A 13 17.07 -10.18 12.51
N ALA A 14 15.89 -10.80 12.57
CA ALA A 14 15.72 -12.26 12.62
C ALA A 14 16.83 -13.00 11.83
N THR A 15 17.86 -13.51 12.53
CA THR A 15 18.89 -14.34 11.91
C THR A 15 18.29 -15.73 11.80
N THR A 16 17.69 -15.94 10.64
CA THR A 16 17.06 -17.19 10.19
C THR A 16 18.12 -18.20 9.75
N ASP A 17 18.69 -18.95 10.69
CA ASP A 17 19.39 -20.19 10.35
C ASP A 17 18.35 -21.29 10.04
N GLY A 18 17.92 -21.38 8.78
CA GLY A 18 17.11 -22.51 8.32
C GLY A 18 16.20 -22.33 7.12
N HIS A 19 16.16 -21.17 6.45
CA HIS A 19 15.19 -20.94 5.38
C HIS A 19 15.85 -20.76 4.01
N THR A 20 15.63 -21.75 3.14
CA THR A 20 16.02 -21.71 1.72
C THR A 20 15.14 -20.71 0.98
N SER A 21 15.67 -19.50 0.73
CA SER A 21 15.16 -18.65 -0.36
C SER A 21 15.25 -19.45 -1.66
N ALA A 22 14.17 -19.52 -2.44
CA ALA A 22 14.20 -20.21 -3.72
C ALA A 22 15.27 -19.56 -4.62
N GLN A 23 16.32 -20.30 -5.00
CA GLN A 23 17.20 -19.89 -6.08
C GLN A 23 16.41 -19.97 -7.38
N THR A 24 16.00 -18.81 -7.90
CA THR A 24 15.25 -18.70 -9.15
C THR A 24 16.16 -19.04 -10.34
N LYS A 25 16.17 -20.31 -10.74
CA LYS A 25 16.77 -20.76 -12.02
C LYS A 25 15.74 -20.57 -13.14
N GLY A 26 15.65 -19.36 -13.69
CA GLY A 26 14.78 -19.01 -14.80
C GLY A 26 15.49 -18.14 -15.84
N ARG A 27 14.93 -18.03 -17.06
CA ARG A 27 15.39 -17.04 -18.04
C ARG A 27 15.10 -15.63 -17.46
N PRO A 28 16.02 -14.65 -17.63
CA PRO A 28 15.77 -13.31 -17.13
C PRO A 28 14.55 -12.71 -17.83
N HIS A 29 13.54 -12.35 -17.03
CA HIS A 29 12.36 -11.65 -17.52
C HIS A 29 12.70 -10.15 -17.64
N PRO A 30 12.26 -9.44 -18.70
CA PRO A 30 12.63 -8.04 -18.93
C PRO A 30 12.16 -7.07 -17.84
N LEU A 31 11.18 -7.49 -17.02
CA LEU A 31 10.67 -6.73 -15.87
C LEU A 31 11.27 -7.20 -14.53
N ASP A 32 12.23 -8.14 -14.53
CA ASP A 32 12.88 -8.56 -13.29
C ASP A 32 13.61 -7.38 -12.63
N PRO A 33 13.41 -7.16 -11.32
CA PRO A 33 14.08 -6.09 -10.59
C PRO A 33 15.61 -6.24 -10.71
N LEU A 34 16.33 -5.13 -10.46
CA LEU A 34 17.79 -5.19 -10.42
C LEU A 34 18.24 -6.18 -9.34
N LEU A 35 19.15 -7.06 -9.71
CA LEU A 35 19.76 -8.01 -8.77
C LEU A 35 20.72 -7.26 -7.82
N PRO A 36 21.03 -7.80 -6.63
CA PRO A 36 21.99 -7.19 -5.71
C PRO A 36 23.35 -6.87 -6.35
N GLY A 37 23.85 -7.78 -7.20
CA GLY A 37 25.09 -7.56 -7.95
C GLY A 37 24.97 -6.43 -8.99
N GLU A 38 23.80 -6.24 -9.58
CA GLU A 38 23.55 -5.15 -10.53
C GLU A 38 23.47 -3.80 -9.82
N ILE A 39 22.83 -3.72 -8.64
CA ILE A 39 22.81 -2.50 -7.82
C ILE A 39 24.25 -2.09 -7.48
N SER A 40 25.07 -3.05 -7.02
CA SER A 40 26.49 -2.79 -6.72
C SER A 40 27.25 -2.28 -7.96
N ALA A 41 27.01 -2.89 -9.12
CA ALA A 41 27.68 -2.51 -10.36
C ALA A 41 27.21 -1.15 -10.89
N VAL A 42 25.92 -0.82 -10.75
CA VAL A 42 25.37 0.51 -11.06
C VAL A 42 26.02 1.58 -10.18
N SER A 43 26.07 1.36 -8.86
CA SER A 43 26.70 2.30 -7.94
C SER A 43 28.19 2.47 -8.22
N LEU A 44 28.91 1.39 -8.58
CA LEU A 44 30.31 1.47 -9.00
C LEU A 44 30.48 2.31 -10.27
N ALA A 45 29.68 2.05 -11.31
CA ALA A 45 29.73 2.79 -12.56
C ALA A 45 29.48 4.29 -12.38
N ILE A 46 28.53 4.65 -11.50
CA ILE A 46 28.24 6.05 -11.14
C ILE A 46 29.45 6.68 -10.45
N ARG A 47 30.05 6.01 -9.45
CA ARG A 47 31.24 6.53 -8.74
C ARG A 47 32.42 6.76 -9.68
N GLN A 48 32.68 5.82 -10.60
CA GLN A 48 33.74 5.95 -11.61
C GLN A 48 33.47 7.12 -12.55
N HIS A 49 32.25 7.22 -13.09
CA HIS A 49 31.87 8.32 -13.96
C HIS A 49 32.00 9.67 -13.26
N ILE A 50 31.56 9.78 -12.00
CA ILE A 50 31.65 11.00 -11.21
C ILE A 50 33.10 11.42 -11.02
N ALA A 51 33.97 10.48 -10.65
CA ALA A 51 35.39 10.74 -10.41
C ALA A 51 36.14 11.19 -11.67
N GLU A 52 35.74 10.67 -12.85
CA GLU A 52 36.41 10.96 -14.12
C GLU A 52 35.86 12.19 -14.84
N LYS A 53 34.55 12.47 -14.72
CA LYS A 53 33.84 13.36 -15.65
C LYS A 53 33.04 14.48 -15.00
N THR A 54 33.01 14.57 -13.67
CA THR A 54 32.16 15.56 -12.97
C THR A 54 32.90 16.25 -11.82
N GLU A 55 32.31 17.33 -11.30
CA GLU A 55 32.80 18.04 -10.11
C GLU A 55 32.14 17.59 -8.81
N ILE A 56 31.27 16.58 -8.83
CA ILE A 56 30.55 16.08 -7.65
C ILE A 56 31.55 15.46 -6.68
N LYS A 57 31.64 16.00 -5.45
CA LYS A 57 32.67 15.60 -4.47
C LYS A 57 32.19 14.54 -3.47
N ALA A 58 30.89 14.38 -3.29
CA ALA A 58 30.31 13.41 -2.38
C ALA A 58 29.00 12.84 -2.95
N VAL A 59 28.74 11.57 -2.65
CA VAL A 59 27.59 10.81 -3.16
C VAL A 59 26.98 10.01 -2.02
N LYS A 60 25.73 10.33 -1.70
CA LYS A 60 24.85 9.55 -0.84
C LYS A 60 23.72 8.99 -1.70
N PHE A 61 23.75 7.68 -1.97
CA PHE A 61 22.71 7.02 -2.76
C PHE A 61 21.39 6.97 -1.98
N ILE A 62 20.26 7.14 -2.68
CA ILE A 62 18.93 7.22 -2.08
C ILE A 62 18.01 6.12 -2.61
N ASN A 63 17.98 5.92 -3.92
CA ASN A 63 17.18 4.89 -4.55
C ASN A 63 17.84 4.42 -5.85
N THR A 64 17.74 3.14 -6.16
CA THR A 64 18.20 2.55 -7.44
C THR A 64 17.19 1.52 -7.89
N SER A 65 16.68 1.66 -9.11
CA SER A 65 15.63 0.79 -9.64
C SER A 65 15.78 0.51 -11.14
N LEU A 66 15.15 -0.57 -11.59
CA LEU A 66 15.00 -0.88 -13.01
C LEU A 66 14.22 0.25 -13.70
N VAL A 67 14.68 0.68 -14.87
CA VAL A 67 13.86 1.42 -15.83
C VAL A 67 13.24 0.38 -16.77
N PRO A 68 11.92 0.14 -16.70
CA PRO A 68 11.30 -0.91 -17.49
C PRO A 68 11.45 -0.61 -19.00
N PRO A 69 11.67 -1.64 -19.85
CA PRO A 69 11.60 -1.45 -21.29
C PRO A 69 10.20 -1.00 -21.72
N PRO A 70 10.03 -0.38 -22.91
CA PRO A 70 8.73 0.08 -23.37
C PRO A 70 7.68 -1.03 -23.39
N LYS A 71 6.46 -0.73 -22.91
CA LYS A 71 5.34 -1.69 -22.72
C LYS A 71 5.14 -2.61 -23.92
N ARG A 72 5.02 -2.02 -25.13
CA ARG A 72 4.80 -2.77 -26.38
C ARG A 72 5.94 -3.74 -26.69
N SER A 73 7.19 -3.36 -26.39
CA SER A 73 8.37 -4.20 -26.63
C SER A 73 8.41 -5.38 -25.66
N VAL A 74 8.00 -5.16 -24.40
CA VAL A 74 7.84 -6.25 -23.41
C VAL A 74 6.77 -7.23 -23.86
N LEU A 75 5.59 -6.74 -24.29
CA LEU A 75 4.51 -7.60 -24.77
C LEU A 75 4.94 -8.45 -25.98
N ALA A 76 5.63 -7.85 -26.95
CA ALA A 76 6.18 -8.55 -28.10
C ALA A 76 7.20 -9.62 -27.69
N TYR A 77 8.12 -9.29 -26.78
CA TYR A 77 9.12 -10.22 -26.24
C TYR A 77 8.48 -11.43 -25.54
N LEU A 78 7.40 -11.21 -24.79
CA LEU A 78 6.68 -12.27 -24.07
C LEU A 78 5.67 -13.02 -24.94
N GLY A 79 5.48 -12.62 -26.20
CA GLY A 79 4.49 -13.21 -27.09
C GLY A 79 3.05 -12.94 -26.62
N ILE A 80 2.80 -11.84 -25.91
CA ILE A 80 1.45 -11.42 -25.50
C ILE A 80 0.86 -10.55 -26.62
N PRO A 81 -0.28 -10.93 -27.23
CA PRO A 81 -0.85 -10.17 -28.33
C PRO A 81 -1.45 -8.84 -27.84
N LEU A 82 -1.40 -7.82 -28.69
CA LEU A 82 -1.99 -6.51 -28.40
C LEU A 82 -3.52 -6.52 -28.49
N GLU A 83 -4.08 -7.52 -29.17
CA GLU A 83 -5.51 -7.82 -29.22
C GLU A 83 -5.73 -9.33 -29.19
N THR A 84 -6.64 -9.80 -28.33
CA THR A 84 -6.94 -11.22 -28.21
C THR A 84 -7.40 -11.82 -29.54
N GLY A 85 -6.81 -12.97 -29.89
CA GLY A 85 -7.06 -13.70 -31.14
C GLY A 85 -6.18 -13.26 -32.31
N THR A 86 -5.27 -12.31 -32.12
CA THR A 86 -4.26 -11.91 -33.12
C THR A 86 -2.90 -12.54 -32.79
N ALA A 87 -2.01 -12.60 -33.79
CA ALA A 87 -0.64 -13.01 -33.55
C ALA A 87 0.12 -11.93 -32.75
N PRO A 88 1.00 -12.31 -31.80
CA PRO A 88 1.87 -11.35 -31.15
C PRO A 88 2.77 -10.63 -32.17
N GLU A 89 3.17 -9.41 -31.83
CA GLU A 89 4.13 -8.69 -32.65
C GLU A 89 5.49 -9.38 -32.65
N PRO A 90 6.33 -9.20 -33.70
CA PRO A 90 7.67 -9.76 -33.72
C PRO A 90 8.48 -9.32 -32.51
N ALA A 91 9.01 -10.29 -31.76
CA ALA A 91 9.85 -9.99 -30.62
C ALA A 91 11.11 -9.21 -31.06
N PRO A 92 11.52 -8.17 -30.32
CA PRO A 92 12.78 -7.50 -30.57
C PRO A 92 13.95 -8.47 -30.34
N ALA A 93 15.04 -8.29 -31.08
CA ALA A 93 16.23 -9.16 -30.97
C ALA A 93 16.85 -9.15 -29.56
N SER A 94 16.77 -7.99 -28.89
CA SER A 94 17.17 -7.79 -27.50
C SER A 94 16.38 -6.63 -26.89
N LEU A 95 16.28 -6.61 -25.56
CA LEU A 95 15.76 -5.47 -24.80
C LEU A 95 16.89 -4.91 -23.95
N ASP A 96 17.10 -3.60 -24.02
CA ASP A 96 18.10 -2.93 -23.18
C ASP A 96 17.69 -3.03 -21.71
N ARG A 97 18.62 -3.49 -20.88
CA ARG A 97 18.46 -3.49 -19.43
C ARG A 97 18.99 -2.15 -18.89
N ARG A 98 18.09 -1.35 -18.33
CA ARG A 98 18.36 0.03 -17.92
C ARG A 98 18.10 0.23 -16.43
N ALA A 99 18.85 1.11 -15.81
CA ALA A 99 18.72 1.46 -14.41
C ALA A 99 18.63 2.97 -14.23
N GLU A 100 17.91 3.37 -13.19
CA GLU A 100 17.89 4.73 -12.68
C GLU A 100 18.43 4.69 -11.26
N SER A 101 19.29 5.64 -10.91
CA SER A 101 19.79 5.81 -9.55
C SER A 101 19.73 7.27 -9.10
N GLN A 102 19.07 7.51 -7.97
CA GLN A 102 18.95 8.81 -7.33
C GLN A 102 19.98 8.92 -6.20
N PHE A 103 20.65 10.07 -6.11
CA PHE A 103 21.62 10.33 -5.06
C PHE A 103 21.68 11.83 -4.74
N VAL A 104 22.20 12.17 -3.57
CA VAL A 104 22.43 13.56 -3.15
C VAL A 104 23.92 13.81 -2.89
N ASN A 105 24.34 15.05 -3.10
CA ASN A 105 25.62 15.55 -2.64
C ASN A 105 25.42 16.18 -1.25
N PRO A 106 25.78 15.50 -0.15
CA PRO A 106 25.54 16.01 1.19
C PRO A 106 26.28 17.32 1.50
N LEU A 107 27.32 17.67 0.73
CA LEU A 107 28.09 18.90 0.95
C LEU A 107 27.38 20.15 0.41
N THR A 108 26.56 20.01 -0.63
CA THR A 108 25.90 21.14 -1.31
C THR A 108 24.37 21.10 -1.20
N GLY A 109 23.81 19.96 -0.81
CA GLY A 109 22.37 19.71 -0.80
C GLY A 109 21.77 19.47 -2.19
N ASP A 110 22.59 19.38 -3.24
CA ASP A 110 22.13 19.08 -4.60
C ASP A 110 21.70 17.62 -4.73
N ALA A 111 20.67 17.38 -5.54
CA ALA A 111 20.17 16.05 -5.86
C ALA A 111 20.34 15.74 -7.35
N TYR A 112 20.56 14.47 -7.66
CA TYR A 112 20.86 14.00 -9.01
C TYR A 112 20.11 12.72 -9.34
N THR A 113 19.89 12.48 -10.63
CA THR A 113 19.44 11.20 -11.17
C THR A 113 20.38 10.72 -12.26
N ALA A 114 20.97 9.56 -12.08
CA ALA A 114 21.78 8.89 -13.09
C ALA A 114 20.93 7.85 -13.84
N TYR A 115 21.02 7.87 -15.17
CA TYR A 115 20.46 6.84 -16.04
C TYR A 115 21.59 6.00 -16.64
N LEU A 116 21.44 4.69 -16.59
CA LEU A 116 22.45 3.74 -17.04
C LEU A 116 21.85 2.65 -17.92
N THR A 117 22.65 2.14 -18.84
CA THR A 117 22.32 0.99 -19.69
C THR A 117 23.41 -0.08 -19.55
N LEU A 118 22.99 -1.33 -19.40
CA LEU A 118 23.89 -2.48 -19.39
C LEU A 118 24.36 -2.79 -20.81
N LYS A 119 25.66 -2.63 -21.09
CA LYS A 119 26.29 -2.90 -22.40
C LYS A 119 27.42 -3.90 -22.21
N GLU A 120 27.41 -5.00 -22.97
CA GLU A 120 28.47 -6.02 -22.92
C GLU A 120 28.82 -6.48 -21.49
N SER A 121 27.80 -6.68 -20.65
CA SER A 121 27.93 -7.05 -19.21
C SER A 121 28.52 -5.97 -18.29
N THR A 122 28.65 -4.72 -18.76
CA THR A 122 29.11 -3.58 -17.97
C THR A 122 28.06 -2.47 -17.96
N TRP A 123 27.78 -1.90 -16.79
CA TRP A 123 26.87 -0.76 -16.69
C TRP A 123 27.57 0.51 -17.16
N ALA A 124 27.00 1.19 -18.16
CA ALA A 124 27.48 2.47 -18.66
C ALA A 124 26.51 3.58 -18.26
N VAL A 125 27.03 4.67 -17.69
CA VAL A 125 26.26 5.88 -17.41
C VAL A 125 25.95 6.60 -18.72
N ASP A 126 24.66 6.72 -19.04
CA ASP A 126 24.18 7.45 -20.20
C ASP A 126 24.10 8.94 -19.89
N GLU A 127 23.57 9.29 -18.71
CA GLU A 127 23.36 10.66 -18.27
C GLU A 127 23.35 10.77 -16.74
N ILE A 128 23.81 11.91 -16.21
CA ILE A 128 23.57 12.33 -14.82
C ILE A 128 22.85 13.68 -14.88
N GLU A 129 21.56 13.67 -14.56
CA GLU A 129 20.70 14.84 -14.49
C GLU A 129 20.89 15.54 -13.13
N HIS A 130 21.22 16.82 -13.14
CA HIS A 130 21.19 17.68 -11.95
C HIS A 130 19.77 18.19 -11.74
N LEU A 131 19.15 17.82 -10.61
CA LEU A 131 17.75 18.14 -10.34
C LEU A 131 17.58 19.62 -9.97
N PRO A 132 16.40 20.21 -10.23
CA PRO A 132 16.11 21.60 -9.85
C PRO A 132 16.31 21.83 -8.35
N GLU A 133 16.76 23.04 -7.98
CA GLU A 133 16.96 23.42 -6.59
C GLU A 133 15.72 23.17 -5.72
N GLY A 134 15.92 22.49 -4.58
CA GLY A 134 14.84 22.13 -3.66
C GLY A 134 14.15 20.81 -3.97
N THR A 135 14.53 20.13 -5.05
CA THR A 135 14.07 18.76 -5.31
C THR A 135 14.75 17.81 -4.35
N GLN A 136 13.97 17.12 -3.52
CA GLN A 136 14.48 16.17 -2.53
C GLN A 136 13.98 14.75 -2.87
N PRO A 137 14.88 13.77 -3.08
CA PRO A 137 14.48 12.37 -3.20
C PRO A 137 14.06 11.82 -1.82
N GLN A 138 13.51 10.60 -1.79
CA GLN A 138 12.97 9.92 -0.59
C GLN A 138 13.88 10.07 0.64
N ILE A 139 13.30 10.30 1.82
CA ILE A 139 13.99 10.16 3.11
C ILE A 139 14.18 8.67 3.39
N THR A 140 15.42 8.25 3.54
CA THR A 140 15.79 6.84 3.66
C THR A 140 15.69 6.36 5.11
N LEU A 141 15.49 5.05 5.30
CA LEU A 141 15.49 4.43 6.63
C LEU A 141 16.79 4.71 7.41
N GLU A 142 17.94 4.70 6.73
CA GLU A 142 19.23 5.07 7.35
C GLU A 142 19.21 6.49 7.92
N GLU A 143 18.62 7.47 7.21
CA GLU A 143 18.47 8.85 7.72
C GLU A 143 17.50 8.94 8.90
N LEU A 144 16.43 8.13 8.90
CA LEU A 144 15.46 8.08 9.99
C LEU A 144 16.10 7.49 11.25
N CYS A 145 16.84 6.38 11.15
CA CYS A 145 17.51 5.76 12.29
C CYS A 145 18.60 6.67 12.89
N LEU A 146 19.36 7.36 12.04
CA LEU A 146 20.40 8.29 12.51
C LEU A 146 19.83 9.51 13.24
N SER A 147 18.54 9.85 13.03
CA SER A 147 17.89 10.97 13.71
C SER A 147 17.95 10.83 15.24
N GLU A 148 17.65 9.64 15.78
CA GLU A 148 17.72 9.39 17.23
C GLU A 148 19.12 9.65 17.80
N GLU A 149 20.16 9.18 17.11
CA GLU A 149 21.54 9.38 17.57
C GLU A 149 21.92 10.87 17.66
N VAL A 150 21.43 11.68 16.74
CA VAL A 150 21.65 13.14 16.74
C VAL A 150 20.90 13.77 17.92
N LEU A 151 19.65 13.37 18.15
CA LEU A 151 18.81 13.92 19.21
C LEU A 151 19.39 13.66 20.60
N ARG A 152 19.91 12.45 20.83
CA ARG A 152 20.53 12.07 22.11
C ARG A 152 21.85 12.80 22.41
N LYS A 153 22.41 13.51 21.42
CA LYS A 153 23.68 14.26 21.54
C LYS A 153 23.46 15.78 21.51
N ASP A 154 22.30 16.27 21.07
CA ASP A 154 22.02 17.71 21.02
C ASP A 154 21.72 18.26 22.43
N ALA A 155 22.54 19.23 22.86
CA ALA A 155 22.46 19.79 24.20
C ALA A 155 21.12 20.50 24.50
N ARG A 156 20.46 21.08 23.48
CA ARG A 156 19.17 21.77 23.67
C ARG A 156 18.06 20.75 23.85
N VAL A 157 18.03 19.71 23.01
CA VAL A 157 17.08 18.60 23.12
C VAL A 157 17.23 17.91 24.48
N CYS A 158 18.47 17.61 24.89
CA CYS A 158 18.75 16.98 26.17
C CYS A 158 18.37 17.85 27.37
N ALA A 159 18.62 19.17 27.31
CA ALA A 159 18.21 20.10 28.36
C ALA A 159 16.68 20.14 28.50
N LEU A 160 15.96 20.21 27.37
CA LEU A 160 14.51 20.18 27.34
C LEU A 160 13.96 18.84 27.86
N ALA A 161 14.59 17.71 27.55
CA ALA A 161 14.20 16.41 28.08
C ALA A 161 14.40 16.34 29.61
N ALA A 162 15.53 16.87 30.10
CA ALA A 162 15.87 16.88 31.53
C ALA A 162 14.90 17.71 32.37
N GLU A 163 14.33 18.79 31.84
CA GLU A 163 13.28 19.59 32.51
C GLU A 163 12.05 18.77 32.90
N VAL A 164 11.78 17.68 32.17
CA VAL A 164 10.67 16.76 32.44
C VAL A 164 11.11 15.39 32.94
N GLY A 165 12.36 15.28 33.40
CA GLY A 165 12.90 14.07 34.02
C GLY A 165 13.24 12.93 33.05
N VAL A 166 13.42 13.23 31.76
CA VAL A 166 13.81 12.24 30.74
C VAL A 166 15.30 12.36 30.44
N ALA A 167 16.05 11.26 30.58
CA ALA A 167 17.47 11.18 30.26
C ALA A 167 17.71 11.02 28.75
N PRO A 168 18.88 11.42 28.22
CA PRO A 168 19.19 11.27 26.79
C PRO A 168 19.00 9.84 26.27
N GLU A 169 19.39 8.82 27.03
CA GLU A 169 19.26 7.41 26.63
C GLU A 169 17.81 6.93 26.58
N GLN A 170 16.89 7.66 27.20
CA GLN A 170 15.44 7.39 27.21
C GLN A 170 14.73 8.10 26.05
N LEU A 171 15.39 8.98 25.30
CA LEU A 171 14.80 9.63 24.13
C LEU A 171 14.70 8.63 22.97
N SER A 172 13.49 8.46 22.46
CA SER A 172 13.19 7.75 21.21
C SER A 172 12.47 8.70 20.26
N ALA A 173 12.58 8.47 18.96
CA ALA A 173 11.97 9.35 17.98
C ALA A 173 11.53 8.63 16.72
N ASP A 174 10.31 8.95 16.27
CA ASP A 174 9.92 8.69 14.90
C ASP A 174 10.39 9.86 14.02
N GLY A 175 11.43 9.63 13.22
CA GLY A 175 11.87 10.57 12.20
C GLY A 175 10.89 10.61 11.02
N TRP A 176 10.40 11.79 10.68
CA TRP A 176 9.45 12.00 9.59
C TRP A 176 10.01 13.00 8.60
N SER A 177 9.64 12.89 7.32
CA SER A 177 9.75 14.01 6.38
C SER A 177 9.12 15.24 7.02
N ILE A 178 9.75 16.41 6.87
CA ILE A 178 9.19 17.68 7.37
C ILE A 178 7.83 18.00 6.73
N GLY A 179 7.47 17.33 5.62
CA GLY A 179 6.29 17.62 4.83
C GLY A 179 6.46 18.93 4.10
N MET A 180 6.01 20.03 4.72
CA MET A 180 6.15 21.38 4.17
C MET A 180 6.46 22.39 5.28
N ASP A 181 7.55 23.14 5.11
CA ASP A 181 7.95 24.21 6.03
C ASP A 181 8.75 25.27 5.27
N GLU A 182 8.13 26.42 5.01
CA GLU A 182 8.70 27.49 4.17
C GLU A 182 9.74 28.35 4.90
N ARG A 183 10.01 28.09 6.19
CA ARG A 183 11.02 28.83 6.97
C ARG A 183 12.45 28.54 6.52
N TRP A 184 12.65 27.45 5.81
CA TRP A 184 13.98 26.92 5.49
C TRP A 184 14.41 27.20 4.05
N PRO A 185 15.72 27.39 3.81
CA PRO A 185 16.24 27.38 2.45
C PRO A 185 15.89 26.06 1.75
N LYS A 186 15.54 26.13 0.46
CA LYS A 186 15.10 24.96 -0.33
C LYS A 186 16.07 23.78 -0.34
N ARG A 187 17.37 24.05 -0.25
CA ARG A 187 18.46 23.04 -0.28
C ARG A 187 18.58 22.23 1.01
N THR A 188 17.99 22.72 2.10
CA THR A 188 18.04 22.06 3.41
C THR A 188 17.18 20.80 3.37
N ARG A 189 17.76 19.64 3.68
CA ARG A 189 17.06 18.35 3.64
C ARG A 189 16.54 18.01 5.04
N LEU A 190 15.25 18.14 5.27
CA LEU A 190 14.72 18.27 6.62
C LEU A 190 13.86 17.08 7.06
N GLN A 191 14.07 16.69 8.31
CA GLN A 191 13.19 15.80 9.07
C GLN A 191 12.59 16.54 10.25
N GLN A 192 11.38 16.15 10.65
CA GLN A 192 10.81 16.46 11.97
C GLN A 192 10.79 15.17 12.79
N CYS A 193 11.12 15.28 14.07
CA CYS A 193 11.17 14.13 14.97
C CYS A 193 10.00 14.21 15.95
N LEU A 194 9.16 13.18 15.96
CA LEU A 194 8.11 13.01 16.95
C LEU A 194 8.73 12.26 18.13
N LEU A 195 8.78 12.90 19.29
CA LEU A 195 9.53 12.41 20.43
C LEU A 195 8.69 11.60 21.41
N PHE A 196 9.34 10.57 21.96
CA PHE A 196 8.80 9.69 22.97
C PHE A 196 9.86 9.40 24.03
N ALA A 197 9.43 9.20 25.28
CA ALA A 197 10.29 8.62 26.30
C ALA A 197 10.15 7.09 26.31
N ARG A 198 11.24 6.37 26.56
CA ARG A 198 11.24 4.92 26.74
C ARG A 198 11.98 4.58 28.02
N PHE A 199 11.25 4.10 29.03
CA PHE A 199 11.80 3.85 30.37
C PHE A 199 12.31 2.41 30.55
N GLY A 200 11.80 1.46 29.76
CA GLY A 200 12.27 0.09 29.66
C GLY A 200 12.67 -0.29 28.23
N LYS A 201 13.58 -1.27 28.09
CA LYS A 201 14.15 -1.70 26.80
C LYS A 201 13.08 -1.97 25.72
N ASP A 202 12.07 -2.75 26.09
CA ASP A 202 11.04 -3.26 25.16
C ASP A 202 9.66 -2.59 25.41
N GLU A 203 9.61 -1.58 26.28
CA GLU A 203 8.38 -0.85 26.64
C GLU A 203 7.82 -0.12 25.41
N ASN A 204 6.50 -0.08 25.31
CA ASN A 204 5.78 0.66 24.28
C ASN A 204 6.09 2.17 24.39
N LEU A 205 6.99 2.65 23.53
CA LEU A 205 7.42 4.06 23.51
C LEU A 205 6.26 5.03 23.29
N TYR A 206 5.22 4.61 22.55
CA TYR A 206 4.06 5.47 22.27
C TYR A 206 3.24 5.77 23.53
N SER A 207 3.43 5.03 24.63
CA SER A 207 2.79 5.32 25.93
C SER A 207 3.28 6.64 26.55
N HIS A 208 4.39 7.17 26.07
CA HIS A 208 5.08 8.30 26.70
C HIS A 208 5.42 9.42 25.68
N PRO A 209 4.43 9.97 24.95
CA PRO A 209 4.67 11.05 24.00
C PRO A 209 5.23 12.29 24.72
N MET A 210 6.11 13.01 24.04
CA MET A 210 6.71 14.25 24.52
C MET A 210 6.12 15.48 23.82
N ASP A 211 6.41 16.67 24.35
CA ASP A 211 5.69 17.91 24.04
C ASP A 211 6.39 18.83 23.01
N PHE A 212 7.41 18.33 22.30
CA PHE A 212 8.20 19.13 21.36
C PHE A 212 8.71 18.34 20.16
N PHE A 213 9.05 19.06 19.08
CA PHE A 213 9.38 18.53 17.76
C PHE A 213 10.73 19.09 17.29
N PRO A 214 11.84 18.38 17.53
CA PRO A 214 13.12 18.72 16.93
C PRO A 214 13.07 18.62 15.40
N ILE A 215 13.75 19.53 14.72
CA ILE A 215 13.91 19.57 13.27
C ILE A 215 15.37 19.32 12.96
N ILE A 216 15.64 18.35 12.07
CA ILE A 216 17.00 17.90 11.74
C ILE A 216 17.32 18.20 10.27
N ASP A 217 18.51 18.73 10.00
CA ASP A 217 19.11 18.67 8.67
C ASP A 217 19.78 17.30 8.47
N SER A 218 19.27 16.51 7.52
CA SER A 218 19.68 15.13 7.25
C SER A 218 20.98 15.00 6.46
N ASN A 219 21.52 16.11 5.97
CA ASN A 219 22.84 16.14 5.36
C ASN A 219 23.91 16.53 6.38
N LEU A 220 23.62 17.52 7.23
CA LEU A 220 24.51 17.93 8.32
C LEU A 220 24.45 16.97 9.52
N MET A 221 23.34 16.24 9.68
CA MET A 221 23.02 15.44 10.85
C MET A 221 23.03 16.27 12.14
N GLU A 222 22.38 17.44 12.09
CA GLU A 222 22.29 18.39 13.20
C GLU A 222 20.84 18.81 13.44
N VAL A 223 20.48 19.00 14.72
CA VAL A 223 19.22 19.67 15.06
C VAL A 223 19.35 21.15 14.68
N VAL A 224 18.45 21.63 13.83
CA VAL A 224 18.47 23.02 13.36
C VAL A 224 17.42 23.89 14.06
N HIS A 225 16.34 23.29 14.59
CA HIS A 225 15.29 24.00 15.32
C HIS A 225 14.49 23.05 16.21
N ILE A 226 13.68 23.60 17.11
CA ILE A 226 12.77 22.84 17.96
C ILE A 226 11.43 23.57 18.01
N ASP A 227 10.39 22.94 17.47
CA ASP A 227 9.02 23.46 17.51
C ASP A 227 8.22 22.88 18.69
N PHE A 228 7.16 23.59 19.08
CA PHE A 228 6.28 23.21 20.18
C PHE A 228 4.83 23.40 19.75
N ALA A 229 3.96 22.44 20.08
CA ALA A 229 2.52 22.58 19.85
C ALA A 229 1.86 23.37 20.99
N PRO A 230 0.85 24.22 20.73
CA PRO A 230 0.14 24.94 21.79
C PRO A 230 -0.66 23.99 22.71
N HIS A 231 -0.88 24.40 23.96
CA HIS A 231 -1.70 23.66 24.93
C HIS A 231 -3.05 24.33 25.16
N ARG A 232 -4.07 23.51 25.44
CA ARG A 232 -5.48 23.92 25.55
C ARG A 232 -5.94 24.18 26.98
N LEU A 233 -5.03 24.23 27.95
CA LEU A 233 -5.36 24.51 29.36
C LEU A 233 -5.92 25.93 29.55
N ASP A 234 -5.28 26.93 28.94
CA ASP A 234 -5.73 28.32 29.02
C ASP A 234 -6.69 28.63 27.87
N LYS A 235 -7.99 28.47 28.13
CA LYS A 235 -9.06 28.78 27.16
C LYS A 235 -9.09 30.26 26.74
N SER A 236 -8.39 31.16 27.45
CA SER A 236 -8.30 32.58 27.09
C SER A 236 -7.21 32.88 26.05
N LYS A 237 -6.25 31.97 25.85
CA LYS A 237 -5.22 32.09 24.82
C LYS A 237 -5.67 31.37 23.54
N PRO A 238 -5.78 32.06 22.40
CA PRO A 238 -6.13 31.40 21.16
C PRO A 238 -5.00 30.46 20.73
N LEU A 239 -5.37 29.23 20.35
CA LEU A 239 -4.44 28.29 19.77
C LEU A 239 -4.00 28.79 18.38
N SER A 240 -2.71 28.83 18.11
CA SER A 240 -2.18 29.29 16.82
C SER A 240 -2.13 28.16 15.81
N THR A 241 -2.68 28.41 14.62
CA THR A 241 -2.51 27.58 13.42
C THR A 241 -1.40 28.10 12.51
N LYS A 242 -0.75 29.21 12.88
CA LYS A 242 0.29 29.87 12.10
C LYS A 242 1.67 29.35 12.47
N VAL A 243 2.51 29.22 11.45
CA VAL A 243 3.93 28.92 11.58
C VAL A 243 4.62 30.06 12.34
N PRO A 244 5.30 29.80 13.48
CA PRO A 244 6.05 30.80 14.21
C PRO A 244 7.38 31.14 13.51
N PRO A 245 7.89 32.39 13.63
CA PRO A 245 9.25 32.73 13.21
C PRO A 245 10.31 31.83 13.85
N LEU A 246 11.44 31.59 13.16
CA LEU A 246 12.52 30.72 13.67
C LEU A 246 13.19 31.27 14.94
N ASP A 247 13.10 32.57 15.20
CA ASP A 247 13.63 33.24 16.39
C ASP A 247 12.61 33.38 17.53
N ALA A 248 11.41 32.80 17.37
CA ALA A 248 10.38 32.80 18.40
C ALA A 248 10.91 32.13 19.69
N LYS A 249 10.89 32.88 20.79
CA LYS A 249 11.24 32.35 22.11
C LYS A 249 10.08 31.52 22.65
N LEU A 250 10.40 30.34 23.17
CA LEU A 250 9.43 29.55 23.90
C LEU A 250 9.43 29.97 25.38
N GLU A 251 8.34 30.61 25.80
CA GLU A 251 8.06 30.86 27.22
C GLU A 251 6.82 30.03 27.61
N ARG A 252 7.04 28.78 28.03
CA ARG A 252 5.98 27.94 28.58
C ARG A 252 6.52 26.93 29.58
N GLU A 253 5.65 26.48 30.48
CA GLU A 253 5.91 25.30 31.29
C GLU A 253 5.88 24.03 30.42
N ARG A 254 6.74 23.07 30.75
CA ARG A 254 6.88 21.83 30.01
C ARG A 254 5.91 20.78 30.47
N ILE A 255 5.51 19.90 29.56
CA ILE A 255 4.60 18.80 29.88
C ILE A 255 5.40 17.51 30.02
N PRO A 256 5.44 16.91 31.22
CA PRO A 256 6.06 15.60 31.40
C PRO A 256 5.31 14.53 30.61
N PRO A 257 6.00 13.55 29.99
CA PRO A 257 5.30 12.43 29.37
C PRO A 257 4.45 11.68 30.43
N PRO A 258 3.32 11.07 30.05
CA PRO A 258 2.59 10.15 30.93
C PRO A 258 3.54 9.03 31.38
N LEU A 259 3.38 8.53 32.61
CA LEU A 259 4.20 7.41 33.14
C LEU A 259 3.44 6.08 33.16
N THR A 260 2.13 6.11 32.90
CA THR A 260 1.32 4.91 32.79
C THR A 260 1.77 4.10 31.59
N ARG A 261 2.02 2.81 31.80
CA ARG A 261 2.40 1.88 30.74
C ARG A 261 1.17 1.39 29.99
N HIS A 262 1.31 1.20 28.69
CA HIS A 262 0.30 0.57 27.86
C HIS A 262 0.96 -0.49 26.97
N GLU A 263 1.30 -1.62 27.57
CA GLU A 263 2.07 -2.68 26.90
C GLU A 263 1.17 -3.58 26.05
N TYR A 264 1.76 -4.17 25.02
CA TYR A 264 1.10 -5.19 24.18
C TYR A 264 1.94 -6.45 23.98
N LEU A 265 3.21 -6.43 24.40
CA LEU A 265 4.07 -7.60 24.36
C LEU A 265 3.65 -8.59 25.46
N PRO A 266 3.44 -9.88 25.13
CA PRO A 266 2.97 -10.87 26.10
C PRO A 266 3.82 -10.96 27.38
N GLU A 267 5.14 -10.85 27.26
CA GLU A 267 6.11 -10.89 28.36
C GLU A 267 6.06 -9.67 29.28
N LEU A 268 5.58 -8.53 28.78
CA LEU A 268 5.37 -7.32 29.57
C LEU A 268 3.97 -7.34 30.21
N LEU A 269 2.94 -7.68 29.44
CA LEU A 269 1.57 -7.84 29.91
C LEU A 269 1.44 -8.90 31.01
N ALA A 270 2.22 -9.99 30.95
CA ALA A 270 2.25 -11.02 31.99
C ALA A 270 2.67 -10.49 33.38
N LYS A 271 3.22 -9.27 33.45
CA LYS A 271 3.58 -8.60 34.71
C LYS A 271 2.43 -7.73 35.27
N GLU A 272 1.38 -7.49 34.49
CA GLU A 272 0.23 -6.70 34.91
C GLU A 272 -0.75 -7.52 35.76
N GLU A 273 -1.32 -6.89 36.78
CA GLU A 273 -2.26 -7.54 37.69
C GLU A 273 -3.58 -7.85 36.96
N GLY A 274 -4.03 -9.10 37.05
CA GLY A 274 -5.28 -9.56 36.43
C GLY A 274 -5.17 -9.91 34.94
N PHE A 275 -4.00 -9.78 34.31
CA PHE A 275 -3.78 -10.24 32.94
C PHE A 275 -3.58 -11.76 32.88
N GLY A 276 -4.24 -12.40 31.90
CA GLY A 276 -4.04 -13.81 31.58
C GLY A 276 -4.34 -14.08 30.11
N MET A 277 -3.45 -14.82 29.45
CA MET A 277 -3.67 -15.22 28.05
C MET A 277 -4.88 -16.16 27.95
N ARG A 278 -5.62 -16.05 26.84
CA ARG A 278 -6.72 -16.97 26.53
C ARG A 278 -6.19 -18.40 26.38
N THR A 279 -6.85 -19.36 27.03
CA THR A 279 -6.45 -20.78 27.06
C THR A 279 -7.42 -21.70 26.33
N ASP A 280 -8.48 -21.14 25.75
CA ASP A 280 -9.58 -21.85 25.09
C ASP A 280 -9.41 -21.98 23.56
N LEU A 281 -8.42 -21.30 22.98
CA LEU A 281 -8.10 -21.42 21.55
C LEU A 281 -7.43 -22.76 21.24
N LYS A 282 -8.08 -23.54 20.37
CA LYS A 282 -7.53 -24.80 19.84
C LYS A 282 -6.69 -24.53 18.59
N PRO A 283 -5.60 -25.28 18.34
CA PRO A 283 -4.80 -25.12 17.13
C PRO A 283 -5.62 -25.26 15.84
N LEU A 284 -5.32 -24.42 14.85
CA LEU A 284 -5.85 -24.48 13.49
C LEU A 284 -4.70 -24.72 12.51
N TYR A 285 -4.63 -25.92 11.92
CA TYR A 285 -3.58 -26.28 10.98
C TYR A 285 -4.06 -26.15 9.53
N VAL A 286 -3.33 -25.40 8.72
CA VAL A 286 -3.52 -25.29 7.27
C VAL A 286 -2.44 -26.10 6.57
N VAL A 287 -2.81 -27.22 5.95
CA VAL A 287 -1.85 -28.19 5.38
C VAL A 287 -2.21 -28.51 3.93
N GLN A 288 -1.22 -28.46 3.04
CA GLN A 288 -1.33 -28.89 1.65
C GLN A 288 -0.47 -30.15 1.42
N PRO A 289 -1.01 -31.37 1.65
CA PRO A 289 -0.23 -32.60 1.68
C PRO A 289 0.40 -32.98 0.31
N GLU A 290 -0.15 -32.46 -0.78
CA GLU A 290 0.32 -32.69 -2.15
C GLU A 290 1.07 -31.47 -2.72
N GLY A 291 1.39 -30.49 -1.88
CA GLY A 291 1.97 -29.21 -2.29
C GLY A 291 0.94 -28.20 -2.80
N VAL A 292 1.44 -27.11 -3.35
CA VAL A 292 0.65 -25.98 -3.85
C VAL A 292 0.21 -26.17 -5.29
N SER A 293 -0.86 -25.49 -5.69
CA SER A 293 -1.43 -25.54 -7.04
C SER A 293 -0.87 -24.46 -7.98
N PHE A 294 -0.11 -23.50 -7.45
CA PHE A 294 0.60 -22.50 -8.26
C PHE A 294 1.98 -23.00 -8.66
N LYS A 295 2.50 -22.46 -9.77
CA LYS A 295 3.85 -22.70 -10.25
C LYS A 295 4.58 -21.37 -10.37
N VAL A 296 5.88 -21.38 -10.06
CA VAL A 296 6.75 -20.21 -10.25
C VAL A 296 7.99 -20.61 -11.04
N ASP A 297 8.26 -19.86 -12.11
CA ASP A 297 9.55 -19.87 -12.83
C ASP A 297 10.15 -18.47 -12.75
N GLY A 298 11.28 -18.33 -12.07
CA GLY A 298 11.81 -17.01 -11.76
C GLY A 298 10.82 -16.20 -10.90
N ARG A 299 10.27 -15.15 -11.51
CA ARG A 299 9.21 -14.29 -10.94
C ARG A 299 7.90 -14.37 -11.73
N GLU A 300 7.80 -15.28 -12.70
CA GLU A 300 6.53 -15.58 -13.36
C GLU A 300 5.73 -16.57 -12.53
N LEU A 301 4.46 -16.27 -12.28
CA LEU A 301 3.53 -17.02 -11.46
C LEU A 301 2.36 -17.50 -12.31
N GLU A 302 2.05 -18.79 -12.24
CA GLU A 302 0.90 -19.41 -12.89
C GLU A 302 0.00 -20.10 -11.86
N TRP A 303 -1.30 -19.82 -11.86
CA TRP A 303 -2.26 -20.43 -10.94
C TRP A 303 -3.68 -20.36 -11.50
N GLN A 304 -4.39 -21.50 -11.55
CA GLN A 304 -5.82 -21.56 -11.92
C GLN A 304 -6.18 -20.68 -13.14
N LYS A 305 -5.44 -20.87 -14.25
CA LYS A 305 -5.52 -20.13 -15.53
C LYS A 305 -4.98 -18.70 -15.52
N TRP A 306 -4.66 -18.12 -14.37
CA TRP A 306 -3.92 -16.87 -14.27
C TRP A 306 -2.44 -17.06 -14.60
N LYS A 307 -1.84 -16.05 -15.25
CA LYS A 307 -0.40 -15.91 -15.40
C LYS A 307 0.01 -14.45 -15.23
N MET A 308 1.09 -14.18 -14.50
CA MET A 308 1.59 -12.83 -14.22
C MET A 308 3.09 -12.83 -13.84
N HIS A 309 3.72 -11.66 -13.85
CA HIS A 309 5.07 -11.42 -13.33
C HIS A 309 5.04 -10.64 -12.02
N ILE A 310 5.87 -11.04 -11.05
CA ILE A 310 5.95 -10.43 -9.71
C ILE A 310 7.19 -9.51 -9.60
N GLY A 311 6.97 -8.21 -9.73
CA GLY A 311 8.00 -7.18 -9.64
C GLY A 311 8.21 -6.64 -8.21
N PHE A 312 9.32 -5.93 -8.02
CA PHE A 312 9.64 -5.23 -6.77
C PHE A 312 10.45 -3.95 -7.05
N ASN A 313 10.22 -2.87 -6.30
CA ASN A 313 11.13 -1.73 -6.25
C ASN A 313 11.07 -1.02 -4.89
N GLY A 314 12.09 -0.22 -4.54
CA GLY A 314 12.17 0.47 -3.24
C GLY A 314 11.00 1.41 -2.94
N ARG A 315 10.31 1.93 -3.96
CA ARG A 315 9.19 2.89 -3.79
C ARG A 315 7.84 2.20 -3.65
N GLU A 316 7.36 1.52 -4.68
CA GLU A 316 6.04 0.86 -4.70
C GLU A 316 6.02 -0.42 -3.85
N GLY A 317 7.20 -1.01 -3.59
CA GLY A 317 7.29 -2.37 -3.06
C GLY A 317 6.84 -3.37 -4.13
N LEU A 318 5.79 -4.15 -3.82
CA LEU A 318 5.23 -5.18 -4.69
C LEU A 318 4.51 -4.57 -5.91
N THR A 319 4.82 -5.10 -7.11
CA THR A 319 4.09 -4.79 -8.35
C THR A 319 3.73 -6.08 -9.09
N LEU A 320 2.58 -6.10 -9.75
CA LEU A 320 2.15 -7.24 -10.58
C LEU A 320 2.07 -6.80 -12.03
N ASN A 321 2.72 -7.54 -12.93
CA ASN A 321 2.84 -7.17 -14.33
C ASN A 321 2.32 -8.26 -15.26
N THR A 322 1.96 -7.88 -16.49
CA THR A 322 1.61 -8.78 -17.60
C THR A 322 0.59 -9.86 -17.21
N ILE A 323 -0.50 -9.42 -16.59
CA ILE A 323 -1.55 -10.29 -16.04
C ILE A 323 -2.47 -10.75 -17.15
N THR A 324 -2.59 -12.07 -17.28
CA THR A 324 -3.41 -12.74 -18.29
C THR A 324 -4.25 -13.86 -17.68
N TYR A 325 -5.31 -14.25 -18.38
CA TYR A 325 -6.13 -15.40 -18.04
C TYR A 325 -6.30 -16.29 -19.28
N THR A 326 -6.08 -17.60 -19.12
CA THR A 326 -6.24 -18.56 -20.22
C THR A 326 -7.66 -19.13 -20.25
N ASP A 327 -8.46 -18.71 -21.22
CA ASP A 327 -9.86 -19.11 -21.40
C ASP A 327 -10.01 -19.98 -22.66
N GLY A 328 -10.38 -21.26 -22.48
CA GLY A 328 -10.54 -22.19 -23.61
C GLY A 328 -9.28 -22.39 -24.45
N GLY A 329 -8.10 -22.28 -23.84
CA GLY A 329 -6.79 -22.36 -24.53
C GLY A 329 -6.33 -21.05 -25.16
N VAL A 330 -7.11 -19.97 -25.06
CA VAL A 330 -6.73 -18.64 -25.54
C VAL A 330 -6.23 -17.80 -24.37
N VAL A 331 -5.01 -17.25 -24.49
CA VAL A 331 -4.48 -16.28 -23.53
C VAL A 331 -5.15 -14.93 -23.74
N ARG A 332 -5.82 -14.42 -22.71
CA ARG A 332 -6.56 -13.16 -22.73
C ARG A 332 -5.92 -12.18 -21.76
N PRO A 333 -5.36 -11.05 -22.23
CA PRO A 333 -4.81 -10.04 -21.35
C PRO A 333 -5.89 -9.38 -20.48
N ILE A 334 -5.51 -8.97 -19.27
CA ILE A 334 -6.38 -8.26 -18.31
C ILE A 334 -5.74 -6.95 -17.85
N ALA A 335 -4.47 -6.97 -17.45
CA ALA A 335 -3.75 -5.77 -17.01
C ALA A 335 -2.26 -5.88 -17.33
N TYR A 336 -1.65 -4.78 -17.75
CA TYR A 336 -0.20 -4.68 -17.92
C TYR A 336 0.52 -4.48 -16.58
N LYS A 337 0.00 -3.64 -15.69
CA LYS A 337 0.59 -3.37 -14.37
C LYS A 337 -0.48 -3.03 -13.32
N LEU A 338 -0.34 -3.62 -12.13
CA LEU A 338 -1.04 -3.26 -10.90
C LEU A 338 0.00 -2.84 -9.84
N SER A 339 -0.24 -1.73 -9.17
CA SER A 339 0.60 -1.27 -8.05
C SER A 339 -0.11 -0.26 -7.16
N LEU A 340 0.47 0.00 -5.99
CA LEU A 340 0.19 1.21 -5.22
C LEU A 340 1.24 2.26 -5.59
N ALA A 341 0.80 3.31 -6.28
CA ALA A 341 1.69 4.32 -6.87
C ALA A 341 1.96 5.50 -5.94
N GLU A 342 1.05 5.77 -4.99
CA GLU A 342 1.23 6.77 -3.95
C GLU A 342 0.28 6.54 -2.78
N MET A 343 0.54 7.17 -1.64
CA MET A 343 -0.44 7.36 -0.58
C MET A 343 -0.28 8.71 0.10
N VAL A 344 -1.27 9.14 0.87
CA VAL A 344 -1.16 10.32 1.75
C VAL A 344 -1.96 10.08 3.03
N VAL A 345 -1.37 10.45 4.18
CA VAL A 345 -1.97 10.27 5.52
C VAL A 345 -2.17 11.61 6.23
N PRO A 346 -3.14 12.44 5.81
CA PRO A 346 -3.33 13.78 6.37
C PRO A 346 -4.01 13.75 7.75
N TYR A 347 -3.37 14.38 8.74
CA TYR A 347 -3.93 14.58 10.09
C TYR A 347 -4.80 15.84 10.17
N ALA A 348 -5.80 15.83 11.05
CA ALA A 348 -6.84 16.84 11.12
C ALA A 348 -6.45 18.08 11.94
N GLU A 349 -5.85 17.91 13.13
CA GLU A 349 -4.62 18.61 13.53
C GLU A 349 -4.36 20.09 13.15
N PRO A 350 -5.25 21.10 13.26
CA PRO A 350 -4.96 22.42 12.67
C PRO A 350 -3.81 23.19 13.35
N GLN A 351 -3.46 22.85 14.59
CA GLN A 351 -2.49 23.62 15.37
C GLN A 351 -1.04 23.28 15.03
N TYR A 352 -0.25 24.31 14.80
CA TYR A 352 1.15 24.14 14.45
C TYR A 352 1.90 23.42 15.58
N PRO A 353 2.78 22.43 15.30
CA PRO A 353 3.24 21.99 13.98
C PRO A 353 2.47 20.83 13.33
N HIS A 354 1.37 20.36 13.91
CA HIS A 354 0.65 19.18 13.43
C HIS A 354 0.18 19.22 11.97
N PRO A 355 -0.10 20.37 11.32
CA PRO A 355 -0.35 20.43 9.88
C PRO A 355 0.78 19.92 9.01
N ARG A 356 1.99 19.68 9.54
CA ARG A 356 3.08 18.98 8.85
C ARG A 356 2.91 17.47 8.77
N LYS A 357 2.00 16.88 9.54
CA LYS A 357 1.69 15.45 9.52
C LYS A 357 0.71 15.13 8.41
N PHE A 358 1.26 14.90 7.22
CA PHE A 358 0.52 14.44 6.05
C PHE A 358 1.45 13.65 5.13
N ALA A 359 2.01 12.59 5.69
CA ALA A 359 3.07 11.81 5.08
C ALA A 359 2.60 11.16 3.77
N PHE A 360 3.47 11.15 2.78
CA PHE A 360 3.29 10.42 1.53
C PHE A 360 4.14 9.16 1.58
N ASP A 361 3.72 8.12 2.30
CA ASP A 361 4.67 7.10 2.73
C ASP A 361 5.35 6.35 1.57
N ILE A 362 4.67 6.20 0.43
CA ILE A 362 5.26 5.65 -0.80
C ILE A 362 6.30 6.63 -1.36
N GLY A 363 5.92 7.88 -1.64
CA GLY A 363 6.79 8.87 -2.27
C GLY A 363 7.87 9.50 -1.39
N GLU A 364 7.69 9.51 -0.07
CA GLU A 364 8.62 10.09 0.91
C GLU A 364 9.56 9.06 1.53
N TYR A 365 9.16 7.78 1.67
CA TYR A 365 9.98 6.75 2.33
C TYR A 365 10.18 5.49 1.47
N GLY A 366 9.09 4.99 0.87
CA GLY A 366 9.10 3.83 -0.02
C GLY A 366 8.70 2.52 0.67
N MET A 367 7.63 1.88 0.18
CA MET A 367 7.10 0.62 0.73
C MET A 367 8.04 -0.57 0.52
N GLY A 368 8.89 -0.52 -0.51
CA GLY A 368 9.90 -1.55 -0.72
C GLY A 368 11.06 -1.41 0.27
N THR A 369 11.50 -0.18 0.52
CA THR A 369 12.54 0.12 1.52
C THR A 369 12.07 -0.20 2.93
N LEU A 370 10.78 0.00 3.21
CA LEU A 370 10.14 -0.26 4.49
C LEU A 370 9.48 -1.64 4.60
N ALA A 371 9.71 -2.53 3.64
CA ALA A 371 9.14 -3.88 3.65
C ALA A 371 9.70 -4.70 4.81
N ASN A 372 8.84 -5.40 5.54
CA ASN A 372 9.27 -6.32 6.59
C ASN A 372 9.85 -7.61 6.00
N GLU A 373 10.74 -8.27 6.75
CA GLU A 373 11.10 -9.67 6.47
C GLU A 373 10.05 -10.59 7.10
N LEU A 374 9.16 -11.14 6.26
CA LEU A 374 8.01 -11.91 6.72
C LEU A 374 8.41 -13.29 7.26
N SER A 375 7.82 -13.66 8.41
CA SER A 375 8.09 -14.89 9.14
C SER A 375 7.06 -15.98 8.86
N LEU A 376 7.55 -17.21 8.61
CA LEU A 376 6.72 -18.38 8.34
C LEU A 376 5.89 -18.77 9.57
N GLY A 377 4.58 -18.93 9.38
CA GLY A 377 3.65 -19.36 10.45
C GLY A 377 3.17 -18.24 11.37
N CYS A 378 3.71 -17.03 11.25
CA CYS A 378 3.26 -15.83 11.97
C CYS A 378 2.56 -14.86 11.02
N ASP A 379 3.32 -14.24 10.10
CA ASP A 379 2.78 -13.27 9.14
C ASP A 379 2.01 -13.97 8.01
N CYS A 380 2.51 -15.14 7.59
CA CYS A 380 1.86 -15.99 6.60
C CYS A 380 1.71 -17.42 7.10
N LEU A 381 0.46 -17.91 7.14
CA LEU A 381 0.10 -19.24 7.63
C LEU A 381 -0.24 -20.20 6.49
N GLY A 382 0.37 -21.37 6.47
CA GLY A 382 0.09 -22.43 5.48
C GLY A 382 1.35 -22.88 4.74
N THR A 383 1.22 -23.21 3.45
CA THR A 383 2.36 -23.58 2.59
C THR A 383 2.77 -22.36 1.77
N ILE A 384 3.85 -21.70 2.18
CA ILE A 384 4.22 -20.35 1.70
C ILE A 384 5.45 -20.41 0.79
N LEU A 385 5.40 -19.64 -0.31
CA LEU A 385 6.57 -19.28 -1.10
C LEU A 385 6.93 -17.80 -0.80
N TYR A 386 8.20 -17.53 -0.54
CA TYR A 386 8.70 -16.16 -0.38
C TYR A 386 9.55 -15.73 -1.57
N LEU A 387 9.46 -14.45 -1.94
CA LEU A 387 10.38 -13.80 -2.87
C LEU A 387 11.11 -12.62 -2.17
N PRO A 388 12.40 -12.42 -2.46
CA PRO A 388 13.15 -11.33 -1.87
C PRO A 388 12.83 -9.98 -2.51
N GLY A 389 13.05 -8.92 -1.75
CA GLY A 389 13.15 -7.54 -2.20
C GLY A 389 14.59 -7.04 -2.10
N CYS A 390 14.95 -6.02 -2.88
CA CYS A 390 16.27 -5.40 -2.79
C CYS A 390 16.19 -3.90 -3.09
N PHE A 391 16.97 -3.10 -2.35
CA PHE A 391 17.15 -1.67 -2.58
C PHE A 391 18.62 -1.27 -2.31
N VAL A 392 18.94 0.01 -2.49
CA VAL A 392 20.31 0.55 -2.35
C VAL A 392 20.48 1.24 -0.99
N SER A 393 21.62 1.02 -0.32
CA SER A 393 22.04 1.79 0.86
C SER A 393 22.75 3.09 0.47
N HIS A 394 23.01 3.99 1.42
CA HIS A 394 23.79 5.22 1.17
C HIS A 394 25.17 4.95 0.55
N SER A 395 25.76 3.81 0.88
CA SER A 395 27.06 3.38 0.36
C SER A 395 27.02 2.92 -1.10
N GLY A 396 25.85 2.70 -1.67
CA GLY A 396 25.68 2.05 -2.97
C GLY A 396 25.67 0.51 -2.89
N SER A 397 25.77 -0.05 -1.68
CA SER A 397 25.66 -1.49 -1.47
C SER A 397 24.20 -1.92 -1.45
N PRO A 398 23.86 -3.12 -1.97
CA PRO A 398 22.49 -3.62 -1.94
C PRO A 398 22.09 -4.01 -0.51
N VAL A 399 20.86 -3.70 -0.14
CA VAL A 399 20.16 -4.20 1.05
C VAL A 399 19.08 -5.16 0.60
N VAL A 400 19.15 -6.40 1.09
CA VAL A 400 18.22 -7.48 0.69
C VAL A 400 17.25 -7.75 1.84
N VAL A 401 15.95 -7.69 1.54
CA VAL A 401 14.88 -8.16 2.42
C VAL A 401 14.51 -9.57 1.94
N LYS A 402 14.90 -10.60 2.70
CA LYS A 402 14.90 -12.00 2.20
C LYS A 402 13.49 -12.50 1.88
N ASN A 403 12.54 -12.20 2.75
CA ASN A 403 11.15 -12.66 2.66
C ASN A 403 10.20 -11.47 2.50
N ALA A 404 10.47 -10.58 1.55
CA ALA A 404 9.68 -9.35 1.37
C ALA A 404 8.24 -9.66 0.87
N ILE A 405 8.11 -10.60 -0.06
CA ILE A 405 6.82 -10.95 -0.68
C ILE A 405 6.45 -12.37 -0.26
N CYS A 406 5.21 -12.54 0.19
CA CYS A 406 4.64 -13.83 0.54
C CYS A 406 3.60 -14.25 -0.51
N ILE A 407 3.65 -15.51 -0.94
CA ILE A 407 2.75 -16.09 -1.95
C ILE A 407 2.21 -17.41 -1.41
N HIS A 408 0.88 -17.52 -1.34
CA HIS A 408 0.19 -18.76 -0.98
C HIS A 408 -1.20 -18.82 -1.61
N GLU A 409 -1.82 -19.99 -1.54
CA GLU A 409 -3.25 -20.12 -1.84
C GLU A 409 -4.01 -20.55 -0.58
N GLU A 410 -5.22 -20.04 -0.42
CA GLU A 410 -6.08 -20.38 0.71
C GLU A 410 -7.52 -20.65 0.28
N ASP A 411 -8.25 -21.38 1.12
CA ASP A 411 -9.68 -21.60 0.94
C ASP A 411 -10.45 -20.28 1.05
N ALA A 412 -11.41 -20.06 0.16
CA ALA A 412 -12.23 -18.85 0.10
C ALA A 412 -13.73 -19.17 0.21
N GLY A 413 -14.09 -20.27 0.88
CA GLY A 413 -15.48 -20.67 1.09
C GLY A 413 -16.13 -21.32 -0.14
N LEU A 414 -17.42 -21.02 -0.38
CA LEU A 414 -18.16 -21.53 -1.53
C LEU A 414 -17.91 -20.65 -2.77
N LEU A 415 -17.55 -21.28 -3.87
CA LEU A 415 -17.45 -20.62 -5.18
C LEU A 415 -18.82 -20.47 -5.82
N TRP A 416 -19.56 -21.58 -5.88
CA TRP A 416 -20.96 -21.58 -6.30
C TRP A 416 -21.69 -22.82 -5.75
N LYS A 417 -23.01 -22.70 -5.59
CA LYS A 417 -23.89 -23.78 -5.13
C LYS A 417 -25.27 -23.63 -5.74
N HIS A 418 -25.91 -24.75 -6.08
CA HIS A 418 -27.31 -24.79 -6.46
C HIS A 418 -27.98 -26.07 -5.94
N THR A 419 -29.27 -25.98 -5.60
CA THR A 419 -30.10 -27.12 -5.19
C THR A 419 -31.43 -27.06 -5.92
N ASP A 420 -31.78 -28.14 -6.63
CA ASP A 420 -33.13 -28.31 -7.18
C ASP A 420 -34.05 -28.88 -6.08
N TYR A 421 -35.02 -28.09 -5.64
CA TYR A 421 -35.94 -28.45 -4.56
C TYR A 421 -37.00 -29.47 -4.96
N ARG A 422 -37.15 -29.76 -6.26
CA ARG A 422 -38.18 -30.67 -6.76
C ARG A 422 -37.89 -32.11 -6.32
N PRO A 423 -38.90 -32.98 -6.20
CA PRO A 423 -38.68 -34.40 -5.91
C PRO A 423 -37.68 -35.02 -6.90
N GLY A 424 -36.61 -35.64 -6.39
CA GLY A 424 -35.52 -36.19 -7.20
C GLY A 424 -34.49 -35.16 -7.68
N GLY A 425 -34.62 -33.89 -7.28
CA GLY A 425 -33.66 -32.82 -7.57
C GLY A 425 -32.31 -33.02 -6.87
N ARG A 426 -31.26 -32.48 -7.47
CA ARG A 426 -29.86 -32.61 -6.99
C ARG A 426 -29.33 -31.31 -6.43
N ALA A 427 -28.39 -31.44 -5.49
CA ALA A 427 -27.56 -30.33 -5.02
C ALA A 427 -26.14 -30.45 -5.59
N GLN A 428 -25.53 -29.33 -5.92
CA GLN A 428 -24.14 -29.23 -6.36
C GLN A 428 -23.47 -28.08 -5.61
N SER A 429 -22.25 -28.30 -5.11
CA SER A 429 -21.45 -27.27 -4.42
C SER A 429 -19.99 -27.36 -4.86
N VAL A 430 -19.39 -26.20 -5.14
CA VAL A 430 -17.97 -26.08 -5.48
C VAL A 430 -17.33 -25.09 -4.50
N ARG A 431 -16.15 -25.43 -3.98
CA ARG A 431 -15.38 -24.57 -3.08
C ARG A 431 -14.47 -23.64 -3.86
N ALA A 432 -14.26 -22.45 -3.33
CA ALA A 432 -13.35 -21.47 -3.88
C ALA A 432 -11.98 -21.62 -3.23
N ARG A 433 -10.94 -21.38 -4.02
CA ARG A 433 -9.62 -20.97 -3.55
C ARG A 433 -9.32 -19.57 -4.07
N LYS A 434 -8.46 -18.86 -3.35
CA LYS A 434 -7.82 -17.64 -3.83
C LYS A 434 -6.31 -17.76 -3.70
N LEU A 435 -5.61 -17.16 -4.65
CA LEU A 435 -4.17 -16.90 -4.58
C LEU A 435 -3.96 -15.56 -3.90
N VAL A 436 -3.04 -15.51 -2.94
CA VAL A 436 -2.68 -14.33 -2.17
C VAL A 436 -1.22 -13.99 -2.45
N ILE A 437 -0.97 -12.74 -2.83
CA ILE A 437 0.38 -12.20 -3.04
C ILE A 437 0.49 -10.94 -2.19
N SER A 438 1.36 -10.95 -1.18
CA SER A 438 1.36 -9.92 -0.14
C SER A 438 2.70 -9.27 0.13
N LEU A 439 2.63 -8.06 0.68
CA LEU A 439 3.73 -7.27 1.22
C LEU A 439 3.23 -6.64 2.53
N ILE A 440 4.05 -6.66 3.58
CA ILE A 440 3.82 -5.85 4.79
C ILE A 440 4.94 -4.82 4.89
N ALA A 441 4.57 -3.58 5.16
CA ALA A 441 5.52 -2.49 5.38
C ALA A 441 5.19 -1.75 6.68
N THR A 442 6.23 -1.45 7.45
CA THR A 442 6.13 -0.63 8.68
C THR A 442 6.60 0.78 8.38
N VAL A 443 5.73 1.76 8.58
CA VAL A 443 6.06 3.19 8.49
C VAL A 443 5.97 3.78 9.88
N ALA A 444 7.12 3.77 10.58
CA ALA A 444 7.20 4.17 11.98
C ALA A 444 6.15 3.44 12.85
N ASN A 445 5.07 4.13 13.22
CA ASN A 445 4.03 3.61 14.10
C ASN A 445 3.01 2.69 13.40
N TYR A 446 2.83 2.77 12.08
CA TYR A 446 1.78 2.03 11.36
C TYR A 446 2.32 0.81 10.59
N GLU A 447 1.54 -0.26 10.58
CA GLU A 447 1.71 -1.39 9.67
C GLU A 447 0.68 -1.32 8.53
N TYR A 448 1.17 -1.37 7.29
CA TYR A 448 0.36 -1.51 6.09
C TYR A 448 0.52 -2.91 5.50
N ILE A 449 -0.59 -3.63 5.43
CA ILE A 449 -0.62 -5.02 4.94
C ILE A 449 -1.38 -5.02 3.61
N PHE A 450 -0.67 -5.30 2.52
CA PHE A 450 -1.24 -5.32 1.18
C PHE A 450 -1.41 -6.75 0.69
N TYR A 451 -2.64 -7.14 0.36
CA TYR A 451 -2.98 -8.44 -0.23
C TYR A 451 -3.56 -8.25 -1.62
N TRP A 452 -2.84 -8.73 -2.64
CA TRP A 452 -3.42 -8.95 -3.96
C TRP A 452 -4.02 -10.34 -4.04
N ASN A 453 -5.34 -10.42 -4.15
CA ASN A 453 -6.10 -11.65 -4.19
C ASN A 453 -6.58 -11.95 -5.63
N PHE A 454 -6.36 -13.17 -6.12
CA PHE A 454 -6.89 -13.66 -7.40
C PHE A 454 -7.77 -14.89 -7.17
N TYR A 455 -8.92 -14.94 -7.84
CA TYR A 455 -9.95 -15.95 -7.62
C TYR A 455 -10.19 -16.81 -8.87
N GLN A 456 -10.73 -18.02 -8.65
CA GLN A 456 -11.02 -18.98 -9.73
C GLN A 456 -12.14 -18.52 -10.68
N ASP A 457 -13.01 -17.59 -10.26
CA ASP A 457 -14.06 -16.99 -11.09
C ASP A 457 -13.57 -15.86 -12.00
N GLY A 458 -12.25 -15.60 -12.02
CA GLY A 458 -11.65 -14.52 -12.78
C GLY A 458 -11.67 -13.16 -12.08
N THR A 459 -12.16 -13.07 -10.83
CA THR A 459 -12.06 -11.86 -10.00
C THR A 459 -10.62 -11.63 -9.54
N PHE A 460 -10.20 -10.36 -9.45
CA PHE A 460 -9.03 -9.97 -8.67
C PHE A 460 -9.37 -8.82 -7.72
N GLU A 461 -8.57 -8.63 -6.67
CA GLU A 461 -8.85 -7.69 -5.60
C GLU A 461 -7.56 -7.20 -4.95
N LEU A 462 -7.56 -5.94 -4.52
CA LEU A 462 -6.62 -5.43 -3.54
C LEU A 462 -7.34 -5.30 -2.20
N GLU A 463 -6.87 -6.01 -1.19
CA GLU A 463 -7.23 -5.83 0.21
C GLU A 463 -6.07 -5.11 0.92
N ILE A 464 -6.38 -4.03 1.63
CA ILE A 464 -5.44 -3.29 2.46
C ILE A 464 -5.91 -3.46 3.90
N ARG A 465 -5.00 -3.87 4.78
CA ARG A 465 -5.23 -3.82 6.23
C ARG A 465 -4.32 -2.79 6.89
N LEU A 466 -4.89 -2.04 7.80
CA LEU A 466 -4.20 -1.06 8.65
C LEU A 466 -4.09 -1.68 10.05
N SER A 467 -2.90 -1.75 10.60
CA SER A 467 -2.66 -2.18 12.00
C SER A 467 -1.47 -1.39 12.56
N GLY A 468 -0.92 -1.81 13.69
CA GLY A 468 0.17 -1.08 14.37
C GLY A 468 -0.33 -0.15 15.45
N VAL A 469 0.45 0.87 15.77
CA VAL A 469 0.20 1.79 16.88
C VAL A 469 -0.27 3.15 16.34
N LEU A 470 -1.21 3.79 17.04
CA LEU A 470 -1.67 5.12 16.70
C LEU A 470 -0.51 6.14 16.81
N ASN A 471 -0.46 7.11 15.90
CA ASN A 471 0.35 8.31 16.14
C ASN A 471 -0.31 9.15 17.24
N VAL A 472 0.46 9.46 18.28
CA VAL A 472 -0.06 10.12 19.47
C VAL A 472 0.77 11.34 19.86
N TYR A 473 0.14 12.25 20.60
CA TYR A 473 0.77 13.40 21.22
C TYR A 473 0.34 13.53 22.68
N VAL A 474 1.10 14.27 23.48
CA VAL A 474 0.85 14.40 24.92
C VAL A 474 -0.20 15.46 25.23
N LEU A 475 -1.12 15.13 26.15
CA LEU A 475 -1.98 16.12 26.82
C LEU A 475 -1.40 16.52 28.18
N ALA A 476 -1.58 17.78 28.53
CA ALA A 476 -1.31 18.27 29.88
C ALA A 476 -2.22 17.63 30.93
N GLU A 477 -1.80 17.68 32.19
CA GLU A 477 -2.67 17.32 33.30
C GLU A 477 -3.93 18.20 33.29
N GLY A 478 -5.11 17.59 33.25
CA GLY A 478 -6.39 18.29 33.16
C GLY A 478 -6.76 18.85 31.77
N GLU A 479 -5.89 18.70 30.76
CA GLU A 479 -6.23 18.98 29.37
C GLU A 479 -7.17 17.90 28.81
N ARG A 480 -7.94 18.23 27.78
CA ARG A 480 -8.84 17.30 27.09
C ARG A 480 -8.53 17.31 25.61
N ALA A 481 -8.69 16.15 24.97
CA ALA A 481 -8.70 16.05 23.51
C ALA A 481 -9.71 17.04 22.92
N GLY A 482 -9.32 17.69 21.83
CA GLY A 482 -10.16 18.65 21.11
C GLY A 482 -10.99 17.95 20.03
N PRO A 483 -11.70 18.72 19.18
CA PRO A 483 -12.63 18.17 18.20
C PRO A 483 -11.95 17.42 17.04
N HIS A 484 -10.62 17.35 17.03
CA HIS A 484 -9.80 16.75 15.96
C HIS A 484 -8.98 15.56 16.46
N ALA A 485 -9.28 15.05 17.65
CA ALA A 485 -8.55 13.96 18.28
C ALA A 485 -9.44 13.21 19.28
N THR A 486 -8.98 12.04 19.73
CA THR A 486 -9.56 11.27 20.82
C THR A 486 -8.50 10.97 21.86
N GLU A 487 -8.82 11.21 23.12
CA GLU A 487 -7.99 10.76 24.24
C GLU A 487 -8.20 9.24 24.41
N VAL A 488 -7.28 8.45 23.87
CA VAL A 488 -7.41 6.97 23.81
C VAL A 488 -6.96 6.29 25.11
N ALA A 489 -6.14 6.99 25.89
CA ALA A 489 -5.71 6.64 27.23
C ALA A 489 -5.39 7.94 27.99
N PRO A 490 -5.31 7.92 29.34
CA PRO A 490 -5.05 9.12 30.12
C PRO A 490 -3.86 9.91 29.57
N ARG A 491 -4.15 11.13 29.12
CA ARG A 491 -3.17 12.07 28.56
C ARG A 491 -2.53 11.70 27.21
N ILE A 492 -3.09 10.73 26.49
CA ILE A 492 -2.62 10.29 25.16
C ILE A 492 -3.62 10.73 24.09
N ASP A 493 -3.26 11.75 23.30
CA ASP A 493 -4.08 12.35 22.24
C ASP A 493 -3.82 11.69 20.89
N ALA A 494 -4.78 10.92 20.38
CA ALA A 494 -4.73 10.34 19.03
C ALA A 494 -5.53 11.20 18.06
N GLN A 495 -4.83 11.89 17.17
CA GLN A 495 -5.43 12.85 16.24
C GLN A 495 -6.16 12.14 15.08
N TYR A 496 -7.29 12.68 14.63
CA TYR A 496 -8.03 12.18 13.48
C TYR A 496 -7.19 12.30 12.22
N HIS A 497 -7.31 11.34 11.31
CA HIS A 497 -6.56 11.32 10.07
C HIS A 497 -7.26 10.49 8.98
N GLN A 498 -6.79 10.60 7.74
CA GLN A 498 -7.22 9.72 6.65
C GLN A 498 -6.06 8.84 6.22
N HIS A 499 -6.34 7.64 5.70
CA HIS A 499 -5.37 6.87 4.91
C HIS A 499 -5.89 6.79 3.49
N LEU A 500 -5.22 7.45 2.54
CA LEU A 500 -5.66 7.54 1.15
C LEU A 500 -4.57 6.97 0.23
N PHE A 501 -4.91 5.93 -0.54
CA PHE A 501 -4.01 5.20 -1.41
C PHE A 501 -4.36 5.44 -2.87
N SER A 502 -3.36 5.66 -3.73
CA SER A 502 -3.50 5.71 -5.17
C SER A 502 -3.13 4.35 -5.78
N MET A 503 -4.14 3.52 -6.04
CA MET A 503 -3.95 2.28 -6.80
C MET A 503 -3.83 2.60 -8.28
N ARG A 504 -2.69 2.25 -8.89
CA ARG A 504 -2.46 2.36 -10.33
C ARG A 504 -2.86 1.04 -11.00
N LEU A 505 -3.73 1.15 -12.00
CA LEU A 505 -4.12 0.07 -12.90
C LEU A 505 -3.86 0.50 -14.34
N ASP A 506 -3.01 -0.26 -15.02
CA ASP A 506 -2.75 -0.15 -16.46
C ASP A 506 -3.47 -1.32 -17.15
N PRO A 507 -4.74 -1.14 -17.58
CA PRO A 507 -5.56 -2.23 -18.07
C PRO A 507 -5.14 -2.68 -19.47
N MET A 508 -5.43 -3.95 -19.75
CA MET A 508 -5.32 -4.55 -21.08
C MET A 508 -6.49 -5.50 -21.33
N ILE A 509 -7.71 -5.08 -21.02
CA ILE A 509 -8.89 -5.96 -21.09
C ILE A 509 -9.06 -6.48 -22.52
N ASP A 510 -8.79 -7.78 -22.73
CA ASP A 510 -8.84 -8.43 -24.04
C ASP A 510 -7.99 -7.73 -25.15
N GLY A 511 -7.00 -6.91 -24.75
CA GLY A 511 -6.16 -6.09 -25.63
C GLY A 511 -5.88 -4.67 -25.08
N LEU A 512 -5.03 -3.91 -25.78
CA LEU A 512 -4.56 -2.59 -25.33
C LEU A 512 -5.62 -1.48 -25.34
N LYS A 513 -6.59 -1.54 -26.25
CA LYS A 513 -7.55 -0.45 -26.44
C LYS A 513 -8.75 -0.62 -25.54
N ASN A 514 -8.83 0.18 -24.48
CA ASN A 514 -9.88 0.12 -23.48
C ASN A 514 -10.59 1.47 -23.33
N SER A 515 -11.78 1.43 -22.75
CA SER A 515 -12.57 2.60 -22.35
C SER A 515 -13.09 2.42 -20.93
N VAL A 516 -13.48 3.52 -20.29
CA VAL A 516 -14.17 3.47 -19.00
C VAL A 516 -15.63 3.89 -19.15
N VAL A 517 -16.53 3.07 -18.62
CA VAL A 517 -17.95 3.37 -18.51
C VAL A 517 -18.28 3.63 -17.05
N GLU A 518 -18.78 4.81 -16.75
CA GLU A 518 -19.45 5.13 -15.49
C GLU A 518 -20.93 4.74 -15.59
N THR A 519 -21.40 3.96 -14.62
CA THR A 519 -22.77 3.45 -14.54
C THR A 519 -23.39 3.94 -13.24
N ASP A 520 -24.44 4.74 -13.34
CA ASP A 520 -25.32 5.09 -12.22
C ASP A 520 -26.57 4.20 -12.25
N VAL A 521 -26.95 3.63 -11.10
CA VAL A 521 -28.21 2.89 -10.92
C VAL A 521 -29.29 3.90 -10.52
N VAL A 522 -30.35 3.99 -11.31
CA VAL A 522 -31.39 5.01 -11.15
C VAL A 522 -32.79 4.41 -11.22
N ALA A 523 -33.73 4.95 -10.48
CA ALA A 523 -35.13 4.61 -10.65
C ALA A 523 -35.61 4.93 -12.08
N SER A 524 -36.61 4.18 -12.56
CA SER A 524 -37.30 4.53 -13.80
C SER A 524 -37.88 5.95 -13.70
N PRO A 525 -37.78 6.77 -14.76
CA PRO A 525 -38.35 8.12 -14.74
C PRO A 525 -39.89 8.12 -14.74
N TYR A 526 -40.53 6.97 -15.01
CA TYR A 526 -41.97 6.83 -15.08
C TYR A 526 -42.59 6.57 -13.69
N PRO A 527 -43.67 7.28 -13.32
CA PRO A 527 -44.28 7.18 -11.99
C PRO A 527 -45.06 5.87 -11.81
N THR A 528 -45.32 5.49 -10.56
CA THR A 528 -46.24 4.40 -10.21
C THR A 528 -47.61 4.64 -10.85
N GLY A 529 -48.19 3.61 -11.45
CA GLY A 529 -49.47 3.64 -12.13
C GLY A 529 -49.41 4.06 -13.62
N SER A 530 -48.23 4.43 -14.12
CA SER A 530 -48.02 4.62 -15.57
C SER A 530 -48.02 3.28 -16.32
N ASP A 531 -48.21 3.31 -17.64
CA ASP A 531 -48.13 2.11 -18.47
C ASP A 531 -46.71 1.50 -18.44
N GLU A 532 -45.68 2.34 -18.35
CA GLU A 532 -44.28 1.91 -18.34
C GLU A 532 -43.79 1.42 -16.97
N ASN A 533 -44.44 1.84 -15.87
CA ASN A 533 -44.03 1.49 -14.51
C ASN A 533 -45.24 1.37 -13.57
N TYR A 534 -46.24 0.57 -13.95
CA TYR A 534 -47.52 0.47 -13.24
C TYR A 534 -47.35 0.18 -11.74
N ALA A 535 -46.47 -0.75 -11.38
CA ALA A 535 -46.21 -1.12 -9.98
C ALA A 535 -45.12 -0.26 -9.30
N GLY A 536 -44.50 0.70 -10.02
CA GLY A 536 -43.50 1.62 -9.45
C GLY A 536 -42.13 0.98 -9.14
N ASN A 537 -41.91 -0.28 -9.49
CA ASN A 537 -40.74 -1.06 -9.09
C ASN A 537 -39.55 -0.95 -10.05
N ALA A 538 -39.73 -0.33 -11.22
CA ALA A 538 -38.70 -0.31 -12.26
C ALA A 538 -37.51 0.60 -11.89
N PHE A 539 -36.30 0.09 -12.12
CA PHE A 539 -35.04 0.83 -12.11
C PHE A 539 -34.21 0.44 -13.33
N THR A 540 -33.23 1.26 -13.68
CA THR A 540 -32.38 1.09 -14.84
C THR A 540 -30.97 1.64 -14.57
N THR A 541 -30.10 1.58 -15.56
CA THR A 541 -28.75 2.13 -15.50
C THR A 541 -28.58 3.29 -16.47
N LYS A 542 -27.91 4.35 -16.02
CA LYS A 542 -27.42 5.42 -16.89
C LYS A 542 -25.92 5.24 -17.10
N ASN A 543 -25.53 4.93 -18.34
CA ASN A 543 -24.13 4.70 -18.70
C ASN A 543 -23.53 5.94 -19.37
N THR A 544 -22.35 6.35 -18.93
CA THR A 544 -21.58 7.45 -19.48
C THR A 544 -20.17 6.94 -19.81
N ILE A 545 -19.77 7.01 -21.08
CA ILE A 545 -18.38 6.73 -21.48
C ILE A 545 -17.55 7.96 -21.16
N ILE A 546 -16.43 7.78 -20.46
CA ILE A 546 -15.43 8.83 -20.23
C ILE A 546 -14.58 8.91 -21.49
N LYS A 547 -14.65 10.05 -22.21
CA LYS A 547 -14.05 10.15 -23.54
C LYS A 547 -12.68 10.80 -23.55
N THR A 548 -12.44 11.73 -22.63
CA THR A 548 -11.19 12.49 -22.61
C THR A 548 -10.63 12.63 -21.21
N THR A 549 -9.35 13.02 -21.12
CA THR A 549 -8.71 13.35 -19.84
C THR A 549 -9.47 14.45 -19.09
N ALA A 550 -10.07 15.44 -19.77
CA ALA A 550 -10.86 16.49 -19.12
C ALA A 550 -12.12 15.95 -18.41
N GLU A 551 -12.66 14.81 -18.87
CA GLU A 551 -13.81 14.12 -18.26
C GLU A 551 -13.39 13.06 -17.22
N GLY A 552 -12.09 12.72 -17.17
CA GLY A 552 -11.55 11.54 -16.49
C GLY A 552 -11.38 11.67 -14.99
N GLU A 553 -11.57 12.86 -14.40
CA GLU A 553 -11.62 13.05 -12.95
C GLU A 553 -13.05 12.77 -12.45
N ARG A 554 -13.25 11.67 -11.71
CA ARG A 554 -14.58 11.21 -11.27
C ARG A 554 -14.67 11.06 -9.76
N GLN A 555 -15.83 11.46 -9.23
CA GLN A 555 -16.23 11.21 -7.85
C GLN A 555 -17.16 10.00 -7.77
N TRP A 556 -16.96 9.17 -6.75
CA TRP A 556 -17.92 8.14 -6.40
C TRP A 556 -19.19 8.77 -5.83
N ASN A 557 -20.34 8.12 -6.07
CA ASN A 557 -21.63 8.55 -5.57
C ASN A 557 -22.38 7.34 -4.98
N ALA A 558 -22.53 7.33 -3.66
CA ALA A 558 -23.23 6.27 -2.94
C ALA A 558 -24.73 6.23 -3.29
N ASP A 559 -25.39 7.39 -3.44
CA ASP A 559 -26.83 7.48 -3.70
C ASP A 559 -27.22 6.90 -5.05
N ALA A 560 -26.30 6.96 -6.02
CA ALA A 560 -26.48 6.42 -7.36
C ALA A 560 -25.93 4.99 -7.51
N ASP A 561 -25.36 4.40 -6.44
CA ASP A 561 -24.56 3.17 -6.52
C ASP A 561 -23.61 3.22 -7.74
N ARG A 562 -22.85 4.31 -7.83
CA ARG A 562 -22.01 4.58 -8.99
C ARG A 562 -20.92 3.53 -9.12
N ARG A 563 -20.81 2.94 -10.31
CA ARG A 563 -19.81 1.91 -10.63
C ARG A 563 -19.03 2.31 -11.87
N TRP A 564 -17.77 1.89 -11.93
CA TRP A 564 -16.96 2.00 -13.15
C TRP A 564 -16.70 0.63 -13.75
N SER A 565 -16.77 0.53 -15.07
CA SER A 565 -16.41 -0.67 -15.82
C SER A 565 -15.33 -0.31 -16.84
N ILE A 566 -14.24 -1.08 -16.84
CA ILE A 566 -13.18 -0.98 -17.83
C ILE A 566 -13.52 -2.00 -18.91
N ILE A 567 -13.69 -1.54 -20.13
CA ILE A 567 -14.21 -2.36 -21.23
C ILE A 567 -13.27 -2.34 -22.43
N ASN A 568 -13.35 -3.37 -23.25
CA ASN A 568 -12.84 -3.35 -24.61
C ASN A 568 -14.02 -3.17 -25.58
N PRO A 569 -14.18 -2.00 -26.20
CA PRO A 569 -15.32 -1.73 -27.07
C PRO A 569 -15.28 -2.53 -28.39
N ASN A 570 -14.12 -3.06 -28.77
CA ASN A 570 -13.91 -3.81 -30.01
C ASN A 570 -14.32 -5.29 -29.89
N LYS A 571 -14.63 -5.76 -28.68
CA LYS A 571 -15.00 -7.16 -28.41
C LYS A 571 -16.35 -7.20 -27.70
N LYS A 572 -17.30 -7.92 -28.28
CA LYS A 572 -18.66 -8.05 -27.75
C LYS A 572 -18.89 -9.45 -27.23
N HIS A 573 -19.58 -9.54 -26.11
CA HIS A 573 -20.06 -10.80 -25.59
C HIS A 573 -21.19 -11.35 -26.47
N TYR A 574 -21.08 -12.62 -26.85
CA TYR A 574 -21.92 -13.25 -27.87
C TYR A 574 -23.42 -13.18 -27.57
N ALA A 575 -23.82 -13.26 -26.30
CA ALA A 575 -25.23 -13.31 -25.89
C ALA A 575 -25.77 -11.94 -25.46
N SER A 576 -25.02 -11.18 -24.66
CA SER A 576 -25.51 -9.91 -24.09
C SER A 576 -25.32 -8.71 -25.02
N GLY A 577 -24.48 -8.85 -26.06
CA GLY A 577 -24.09 -7.74 -26.94
C GLY A 577 -23.27 -6.64 -26.26
N GLN A 578 -22.98 -6.78 -24.97
CA GLN A 578 -22.18 -5.83 -24.19
C GLN A 578 -20.71 -5.98 -24.51
N CYS A 579 -19.94 -4.90 -24.32
CA CYS A 579 -18.49 -4.98 -24.39
C CYS A 579 -17.95 -5.90 -23.29
N VAL A 580 -16.93 -6.69 -23.60
CA VAL A 580 -16.19 -7.45 -22.58
C VAL A 580 -15.53 -6.47 -21.61
N GLY A 581 -15.54 -6.77 -20.31
CA GLY A 581 -15.06 -5.82 -19.32
C GLY A 581 -14.78 -6.38 -17.93
N TYR A 582 -14.22 -5.53 -17.08
CA TYR A 582 -14.10 -5.72 -15.64
C TYR A 582 -14.77 -4.55 -14.92
N ARG A 583 -15.60 -4.84 -13.92
CA ARG A 583 -16.31 -3.85 -13.11
C ARG A 583 -15.68 -3.70 -11.74
N VAL A 584 -15.49 -2.46 -11.34
CA VAL A 584 -14.98 -2.06 -10.03
C VAL A 584 -16.12 -2.10 -9.02
N MET A 585 -15.89 -2.77 -7.90
CA MET A 585 -16.84 -2.94 -6.80
C MET A 585 -16.13 -2.59 -5.48
N THR A 586 -16.53 -1.48 -4.84
CA THR A 586 -16.07 -1.08 -3.51
C THR A 586 -16.91 0.06 -2.95
N CYS A 587 -16.90 0.22 -1.63
CA CYS A 587 -17.38 1.40 -0.91
C CYS A 587 -16.24 2.21 -0.27
N ALA A 588 -14.98 1.81 -0.44
CA ALA A 588 -13.80 2.43 0.17
C ALA A 588 -13.31 3.67 -0.59
N PHE A 589 -14.22 4.56 -0.99
CA PHE A 589 -13.93 5.81 -1.71
C PHE A 589 -14.18 7.03 -0.81
N PRO A 590 -13.41 7.25 0.27
CA PRO A 590 -13.54 8.46 1.06
C PRO A 590 -13.17 9.70 0.24
N LYS A 591 -13.84 10.82 0.52
CA LYS A 591 -13.43 12.12 -0.02
C LYS A 591 -12.24 12.64 0.77
N LEU A 592 -11.28 13.28 0.10
CA LEU A 592 -10.28 14.09 0.81
C LEU A 592 -10.98 15.24 1.55
N LEU A 593 -10.78 15.31 2.87
CA LEU A 593 -11.42 16.29 3.74
C LEU A 593 -10.65 17.61 3.79
N ALA A 594 -9.35 17.59 3.46
CA ALA A 594 -8.52 18.79 3.41
C ALA A 594 -9.07 19.79 2.38
N GLN A 595 -9.20 21.05 2.82
CA GLN A 595 -9.84 22.12 2.05
C GLN A 595 -9.10 22.43 0.74
N PRO A 596 -9.78 22.99 -0.28
CA PRO A 596 -9.13 23.62 -1.43
C PRO A 596 -8.00 24.56 -0.99
N GLY A 597 -6.85 24.51 -1.65
CA GLY A 597 -5.67 25.34 -1.34
C GLY A 597 -4.82 24.87 -0.14
N SER A 598 -5.25 23.84 0.59
CA SER A 598 -4.45 23.24 1.67
C SER A 598 -3.13 22.63 1.17
N TRP A 599 -2.15 22.51 2.06
CA TRP A 599 -0.84 21.93 1.75
C TRP A 599 -0.96 20.50 1.22
N VAL A 600 -1.82 19.69 1.86
CA VAL A 600 -2.16 18.34 1.43
C VAL A 600 -2.68 18.34 -0.01
N ARG A 601 -3.70 19.15 -0.31
CA ARG A 601 -4.37 19.13 -1.62
C ARG A 601 -3.51 19.67 -2.75
N ARG A 602 -2.55 20.56 -2.46
CA ARG A 602 -1.55 21.04 -3.42
C ARG A 602 -0.54 19.95 -3.81
N ARG A 603 -0.21 19.02 -2.89
CA ARG A 603 0.79 17.94 -3.12
C ARG A 603 0.18 16.59 -3.49
N ALA A 604 -1.06 16.32 -3.06
CA ALA A 604 -1.79 15.08 -3.31
C ALA A 604 -2.99 15.29 -4.26
N PRO A 605 -2.78 15.72 -5.52
CA PRO A 605 -3.90 15.93 -6.44
C PRO A 605 -4.68 14.64 -6.68
N PHE A 606 -4.05 13.47 -6.59
CA PHE A 606 -4.73 12.18 -6.73
C PHE A 606 -5.84 11.97 -5.70
N ALA A 607 -5.63 12.45 -4.47
CA ALA A 607 -6.55 12.22 -3.37
C ALA A 607 -7.88 12.98 -3.52
N ARG A 608 -7.96 14.01 -4.39
CA ARG A 608 -9.16 14.86 -4.49
C ARG A 608 -10.34 14.17 -5.20
N SER A 609 -10.11 13.07 -5.92
CA SER A 609 -11.15 12.33 -6.66
C SER A 609 -10.93 10.81 -6.57
N SER A 610 -12.03 10.06 -6.66
CA SER A 610 -12.07 8.61 -6.50
C SER A 610 -11.45 7.85 -7.67
N LEU A 611 -11.59 8.37 -8.88
CA LEU A 611 -11.03 7.79 -10.11
C LEU A 611 -10.44 8.89 -11.00
N TRP A 612 -9.32 8.55 -11.64
CA TRP A 612 -8.66 9.31 -12.68
C TRP A 612 -8.40 8.44 -13.90
N VAL A 613 -8.77 8.93 -15.09
CA VAL A 613 -8.51 8.26 -16.36
C VAL A 613 -7.55 9.08 -17.19
N THR A 614 -6.35 8.54 -17.43
CA THR A 614 -5.30 9.18 -18.22
C THR A 614 -5.00 8.38 -19.48
N ARG A 615 -4.48 9.04 -20.52
CA ARG A 615 -3.84 8.34 -21.65
C ARG A 615 -2.55 7.65 -21.16
N PHE A 616 -2.27 6.44 -21.63
CA PHE A 616 -1.00 5.79 -21.36
C PHE A 616 0.18 6.61 -21.90
N LYS A 617 1.20 6.79 -21.05
CA LYS A 617 2.58 7.20 -21.41
C LYS A 617 3.54 6.48 -20.44
N GLU A 618 4.73 6.16 -20.92
CA GLU A 618 5.73 5.36 -20.17
C GLU A 618 6.14 6.04 -18.84
N ASP A 619 6.11 7.37 -18.77
CA ASP A 619 6.53 8.14 -17.61
C ASP A 619 5.42 8.45 -16.59
N ARG A 620 4.17 8.04 -16.86
CA ARG A 620 3.00 8.27 -15.97
C ARG A 620 2.91 7.22 -14.85
N ASN A 621 3.89 7.27 -13.94
CA ASN A 621 4.01 6.34 -12.81
C ASN A 621 3.59 6.95 -11.47
N TRP A 622 3.98 8.19 -11.19
CA TRP A 622 3.90 8.81 -9.86
C TRP A 622 2.84 9.91 -9.78
N PRO A 623 1.65 9.64 -9.21
CA PRO A 623 0.53 10.58 -9.29
C PRO A 623 0.71 11.84 -8.41
N ALA A 624 1.64 11.83 -7.45
CA ALA A 624 2.12 13.02 -6.71
C ALA A 624 3.49 13.53 -7.19
N GLY A 625 4.04 12.95 -8.27
CA GLY A 625 5.36 13.28 -8.80
C GLY A 625 6.49 12.38 -8.31
N LYS A 626 7.62 12.45 -9.02
CA LYS A 626 8.78 11.58 -8.78
C LYS A 626 9.53 11.89 -7.47
N TYR A 627 9.62 13.14 -7.08
CA TYR A 627 10.33 13.60 -5.86
C TYR A 627 9.34 14.32 -4.96
N VAL A 628 8.90 13.64 -3.89
CA VAL A 628 7.80 14.10 -3.04
C VAL A 628 8.26 14.90 -1.81
N PRO A 629 9.32 14.51 -1.07
CA PRO A 629 9.77 15.24 0.12
C PRO A 629 9.93 16.74 -0.14
N GLN A 630 9.44 17.58 0.79
CA GLN A 630 9.57 19.05 0.77
C GLN A 630 9.01 19.77 -0.46
N SER A 631 8.32 19.08 -1.37
CA SER A 631 7.64 19.73 -2.49
C SER A 631 6.51 20.63 -1.97
N ASN A 632 6.38 21.84 -2.51
CA ASN A 632 5.28 22.74 -2.13
C ASN A 632 3.98 22.45 -2.90
N ASN A 633 4.11 21.87 -4.09
CA ASN A 633 3.02 21.52 -4.98
C ASN A 633 3.39 20.23 -5.72
N ALA A 634 2.38 19.51 -6.21
CA ALA A 634 2.60 18.44 -7.17
C ALA A 634 3.24 19.00 -8.45
N PRO A 635 4.26 18.34 -9.02
CA PRO A 635 4.93 18.82 -10.22
C PRO A 635 4.03 18.69 -11.45
N GLU A 636 4.41 19.32 -12.57
CA GLU A 636 3.68 19.18 -13.84
C GLU A 636 3.63 17.72 -14.32
N ASN A 637 4.71 16.96 -14.14
CA ASN A 637 4.71 15.52 -14.38
C ASN A 637 4.10 14.74 -13.18
N SER A 638 2.83 14.99 -12.91
CA SER A 638 2.01 14.30 -11.92
C SER A 638 0.57 14.26 -12.41
N LEU A 639 -0.33 13.64 -11.64
CA LEU A 639 -1.71 13.40 -12.07
C LEU A 639 -2.42 14.69 -12.49
N GLU A 640 -2.27 15.79 -11.75
CA GLU A 640 -2.91 17.06 -12.12
C GLU A 640 -2.44 17.57 -13.49
N GLY A 641 -1.15 17.48 -13.79
CA GLY A 641 -0.63 17.87 -15.09
C GLY A 641 -1.00 16.89 -16.20
N TRP A 642 -1.07 15.59 -15.93
CA TRP A 642 -1.49 14.58 -16.91
C TRP A 642 -2.94 14.73 -17.35
N MET A 643 -3.78 15.33 -16.49
CA MET A 643 -5.17 15.63 -16.81
C MET A 643 -5.32 16.92 -17.62
N LYS A 644 -4.30 17.78 -17.68
CA LYS A 644 -4.35 19.00 -18.51
C LYS A 644 -4.44 18.62 -19.98
N GLY A 645 -5.30 19.33 -20.71
CA GLY A 645 -5.59 19.05 -22.11
C GLY A 645 -6.86 18.21 -22.27
N ASN A 646 -7.01 17.60 -23.44
CA ASN A 646 -8.21 16.88 -23.83
C ASN A 646 -7.84 15.63 -24.65
N GLU A 647 -6.83 14.88 -24.19
CA GLU A 647 -6.38 13.64 -24.85
C GLU A 647 -7.53 12.62 -24.83
N SER A 648 -7.75 11.90 -25.94
CA SER A 648 -8.75 10.82 -25.99
C SER A 648 -8.34 9.66 -25.09
N VAL A 649 -9.29 9.17 -24.29
CA VAL A 649 -9.17 7.97 -23.45
C VAL A 649 -10.27 6.93 -23.74
N ASP A 650 -11.08 7.14 -24.79
CA ASP A 650 -12.06 6.16 -25.27
C ASP A 650 -11.49 5.31 -26.41
N ASN A 651 -11.45 4.00 -26.20
CA ASN A 651 -10.90 2.98 -27.10
C ASN A 651 -9.40 3.13 -27.33
N GLU A 652 -8.66 3.37 -26.25
CA GLU A 652 -7.24 3.74 -26.28
C GLU A 652 -6.45 3.01 -25.19
N ASP A 653 -5.12 3.08 -25.26
CA ASP A 653 -4.27 2.63 -24.15
C ASP A 653 -4.32 3.67 -23.03
N ILE A 654 -4.76 3.26 -21.84
CA ILE A 654 -5.10 4.15 -20.72
C ILE A 654 -4.42 3.72 -19.43
N ILE A 655 -4.33 4.61 -18.45
CA ILE A 655 -3.94 4.30 -17.07
C ILE A 655 -4.99 4.88 -16.13
N LEU A 656 -5.38 4.08 -15.15
CA LEU A 656 -6.37 4.40 -14.14
C LEU A 656 -5.68 4.57 -12.79
N PHE A 657 -6.05 5.62 -12.07
CA PHE A 657 -5.67 5.79 -10.67
C PHE A 657 -6.93 5.82 -9.82
N PHE A 658 -7.08 4.85 -8.93
CA PHE A 658 -8.16 4.79 -7.95
C PHE A 658 -7.67 5.31 -6.61
N THR A 659 -8.40 6.25 -6.02
CA THR A 659 -8.12 6.72 -4.65
C THR A 659 -9.01 5.95 -3.68
N VAL A 660 -8.45 4.95 -3.01
CA VAL A 660 -9.15 4.16 -1.99
C VAL A 660 -8.65 4.51 -0.60
N GLY A 661 -9.43 4.30 0.45
CA GLY A 661 -8.99 4.68 1.78
C GLY A 661 -10.00 4.53 2.91
N SER A 662 -9.62 5.08 4.07
CA SER A 662 -10.47 5.20 5.26
C SER A 662 -10.32 6.56 5.93
N ASN A 663 -11.36 6.99 6.64
CA ASN A 663 -11.33 8.12 7.57
C ASN A 663 -11.22 7.54 8.98
N HIS A 664 -10.07 7.71 9.62
CA HIS A 664 -9.83 7.14 10.93
C HIS A 664 -10.13 8.16 12.02
N ILE A 665 -11.17 7.85 12.80
CA ILE A 665 -11.48 8.48 14.07
C ILE A 665 -11.03 7.49 15.16
N PRO A 666 -9.83 7.67 15.75
CA PRO A 666 -9.28 6.70 16.67
C PRO A 666 -10.18 6.47 17.87
N ARG A 667 -10.19 5.25 18.38
CA ARG A 667 -10.96 4.84 19.56
C ARG A 667 -10.04 4.22 20.60
N PRO A 668 -10.44 4.16 21.88
CA PRO A 668 -9.67 3.46 22.91
C PRO A 668 -9.37 1.99 22.54
N GLU A 669 -10.24 1.31 21.79
CA GLU A 669 -10.00 -0.07 21.32
C GLU A 669 -8.88 -0.20 20.29
N ASP A 670 -8.43 0.92 19.71
CA ASP A 670 -7.31 0.96 18.77
C ASP A 670 -5.97 1.12 19.54
N TRP A 671 -5.99 1.20 20.88
CA TRP A 671 -4.84 1.40 21.77
C TRP A 671 -4.63 0.20 22.72
N PRO A 672 -3.38 -0.21 23.02
CA PRO A 672 -2.10 0.33 22.54
C PRO A 672 -1.63 -0.19 21.18
N VAL A 673 -2.28 -1.21 20.63
CA VAL A 673 -2.06 -1.71 19.26
C VAL A 673 -3.41 -1.89 18.60
N MET A 674 -3.55 -1.35 17.40
CA MET A 674 -4.78 -1.30 16.65
C MET A 674 -5.12 -2.65 16.01
N PRO A 675 -6.30 -3.22 16.28
CA PRO A 675 -6.83 -4.34 15.52
C PRO A 675 -6.94 -4.00 14.03
N ALA A 676 -6.68 -4.97 13.15
CA ALA A 676 -6.64 -4.71 11.72
C ALA A 676 -7.96 -4.15 11.15
N ASP A 677 -7.97 -2.90 10.69
CA ASP A 677 -9.05 -2.33 9.88
C ASP A 677 -8.82 -2.67 8.40
N MET A 678 -9.89 -3.03 7.67
CA MET A 678 -9.77 -3.65 6.35
C MET A 678 -10.58 -2.90 5.29
N MET A 679 -9.94 -2.58 4.18
CA MET A 679 -10.58 -2.03 2.99
C MET A 679 -10.25 -2.85 1.76
N ARG A 680 -11.18 -2.89 0.79
CA ARG A 680 -11.05 -3.71 -0.41
C ARG A 680 -11.48 -2.95 -1.65
N ILE A 681 -10.79 -3.16 -2.76
CA ILE A 681 -11.27 -2.82 -4.10
C ILE A 681 -11.23 -4.05 -4.99
N THR A 682 -12.41 -4.48 -5.45
CA THR A 682 -12.59 -5.74 -6.17
C THR A 682 -12.93 -5.46 -7.64
N PHE A 683 -12.33 -6.23 -8.55
CA PHE A 683 -12.53 -6.14 -9.99
C PHE A 683 -13.14 -7.45 -10.49
N LYS A 684 -14.40 -7.39 -10.90
CA LYS A 684 -15.16 -8.58 -11.33
C LYS A 684 -15.32 -8.61 -12.86
N PRO A 685 -15.14 -9.75 -13.52
CA PRO A 685 -15.42 -9.86 -14.95
C PRO A 685 -16.90 -9.60 -15.23
N VAL A 686 -17.20 -8.77 -16.24
CA VAL A 686 -18.55 -8.47 -16.71
C VAL A 686 -18.61 -8.67 -18.22
N SER A 687 -19.40 -9.65 -18.66
CA SER A 687 -19.46 -10.07 -20.07
C SER A 687 -18.11 -10.50 -20.66
N PHE A 688 -17.07 -10.70 -19.84
CA PHE A 688 -15.74 -11.10 -20.30
C PHE A 688 -15.70 -12.56 -20.74
N PHE A 689 -16.24 -13.46 -19.92
CA PHE A 689 -16.37 -14.90 -20.21
C PHE A 689 -17.74 -15.20 -20.81
N LYS A 690 -17.85 -16.32 -21.55
CA LYS A 690 -19.13 -16.78 -22.13
C LYS A 690 -20.14 -17.25 -21.09
N GLN A 691 -19.64 -17.75 -19.97
CA GLN A 691 -20.39 -18.27 -18.84
C GLN A 691 -19.50 -18.19 -17.60
N ASN A 692 -19.96 -18.71 -16.46
CA ASN A 692 -19.12 -18.85 -15.27
C ASN A 692 -17.81 -19.59 -15.62
N PRO A 693 -16.63 -18.94 -15.51
CA PRO A 693 -15.34 -19.54 -15.91
C PRO A 693 -14.84 -20.62 -14.95
N ALA A 694 -15.53 -20.80 -13.82
CA ALA A 694 -15.20 -21.76 -12.77
C ALA A 694 -16.09 -23.01 -12.76
N LEU A 695 -16.82 -23.29 -13.85
CA LEU A 695 -17.62 -24.51 -13.97
C LEU A 695 -16.76 -25.78 -14.09
N ASP A 696 -15.49 -25.64 -14.50
CA ASP A 696 -14.52 -26.74 -14.57
C ASP A 696 -13.73 -26.95 -13.27
N VAL A 697 -14.00 -26.14 -12.23
CA VAL A 697 -13.47 -26.40 -10.90
C VAL A 697 -14.23 -27.60 -10.31
N PRO A 698 -13.54 -28.70 -9.96
CA PRO A 698 -14.19 -29.89 -9.48
C PRO A 698 -14.86 -29.65 -8.12
N SER A 699 -16.01 -30.26 -7.92
CA SER A 699 -16.59 -30.36 -6.59
C SER A 699 -15.71 -31.22 -5.69
N THR A 700 -15.48 -30.72 -4.48
CA THR A 700 -14.69 -31.40 -3.46
C THR A 700 -15.60 -31.84 -2.33
N ASN A 701 -15.62 -33.14 -2.03
CA ASN A 701 -16.11 -33.66 -0.76
C ASN A 701 -14.90 -34.01 0.11
N ASP A 702 -14.51 -33.09 0.99
CA ASP A 702 -13.36 -33.31 1.86
C ASP A 702 -13.68 -34.30 2.98
N SER A 703 -13.23 -35.55 2.81
CA SER A 703 -13.36 -36.62 3.80
C SER A 703 -12.74 -36.33 5.17
N ARG A 704 -11.91 -35.28 5.29
CA ARG A 704 -11.34 -34.84 6.57
C ARG A 704 -12.26 -33.90 7.35
N SER A 705 -13.28 -33.33 6.72
CA SER A 705 -14.30 -32.54 7.40
C SER A 705 -15.10 -33.42 8.36
N LYS A 706 -15.30 -32.94 9.60
CA LYS A 706 -15.99 -33.69 10.67
C LYS A 706 -16.97 -32.76 11.39
N HIS A 707 -18.02 -33.34 11.97
CA HIS A 707 -18.89 -32.59 12.87
C HIS A 707 -18.13 -32.11 14.10
N ALA A 708 -18.34 -30.85 14.49
CA ALA A 708 -17.65 -30.24 15.63
C ALA A 708 -17.86 -31.00 16.95
N PHE A 709 -18.97 -31.74 17.08
CA PHE A 709 -19.36 -32.49 18.27
C PHE A 709 -19.51 -34.00 18.02
N GLY A 710 -18.97 -34.53 16.92
CA GLY A 710 -18.95 -35.98 16.63
C GLY A 710 -20.26 -36.59 16.15
N THR A 711 -21.40 -35.89 16.23
CA THR A 711 -22.70 -36.30 15.69
C THR A 711 -23.19 -35.33 14.62
N ALA A 712 -23.96 -35.84 13.66
CA ALA A 712 -24.63 -35.01 12.65
C ALA A 712 -25.75 -34.15 13.27
N ASP A 713 -26.31 -34.59 14.40
CA ASP A 713 -27.33 -33.87 15.14
C ASP A 713 -26.67 -32.85 16.06
N ALA A 714 -26.91 -31.56 15.77
CA ALA A 714 -26.66 -30.50 16.73
C ALA A 714 -27.62 -30.67 17.93
N PRO A 715 -27.24 -30.28 19.15
CA PRO A 715 -28.16 -30.27 20.27
C PRO A 715 -29.33 -29.31 19.95
N VAL A 716 -30.50 -29.87 19.68
CA VAL A 716 -31.74 -29.10 19.56
C VAL A 716 -32.15 -28.70 20.98
N PRO A 717 -32.37 -27.40 21.28
CA PRO A 717 -32.89 -26.99 22.58
C PRO A 717 -34.20 -27.73 22.89
N SER A 718 -34.37 -28.22 24.12
CA SER A 718 -35.52 -29.03 24.53
C SER A 718 -36.86 -28.27 24.60
N GLU A 719 -36.94 -27.03 24.10
CA GLU A 719 -38.15 -26.22 24.15
C GLU A 719 -38.43 -25.58 22.79
N HIS A 720 -39.36 -26.22 22.07
CA HIS A 720 -40.30 -25.72 21.07
C HIS A 720 -40.52 -26.73 19.93
N VAL A 721 -41.07 -27.89 20.28
CA VAL A 721 -41.89 -28.66 19.35
C VAL A 721 -43.23 -28.92 20.03
N ALA A 722 -44.16 -27.99 19.86
CA ALA A 722 -45.57 -28.37 19.90
C ALA A 722 -45.78 -29.27 18.68
N HIS A 723 -45.99 -30.56 18.94
CA HIS A 723 -46.40 -31.51 17.92
C HIS A 723 -47.67 -31.01 17.23
N THR A 724 -47.56 -30.77 15.92
CA THR A 724 -48.67 -30.98 15.00
C THR A 724 -48.20 -32.03 14.00
N ASP A 725 -48.80 -33.21 14.10
CA ASP A 725 -48.61 -34.34 13.21
C ASP A 725 -48.98 -34.04 11.75
N ALA A 726 -48.36 -34.81 10.84
CA ALA A 726 -48.57 -34.94 9.39
C ALA A 726 -47.92 -33.84 8.53
N VAL A 727 -47.02 -34.12 7.57
CA VAL A 727 -46.99 -35.21 6.58
C VAL A 727 -45.54 -35.62 6.30
N ALA A 728 -45.29 -36.93 6.27
CA ALA A 728 -44.03 -37.52 5.83
C ALA A 728 -43.75 -37.21 4.36
N GLY A 729 -42.74 -36.38 4.10
CA GLY A 729 -42.10 -36.23 2.80
C GLY A 729 -40.62 -36.57 2.95
N ASN A 730 -40.20 -37.70 2.39
CA ASN A 730 -38.81 -38.17 2.37
C ASN A 730 -37.86 -37.05 1.92
N GLY A 731 -37.06 -36.54 2.86
CA GLY A 731 -35.96 -35.64 2.58
C GLY A 731 -34.88 -36.35 1.79
N ALA A 732 -34.46 -35.74 0.69
CA ALA A 732 -33.34 -36.19 -0.12
C ALA A 732 -32.05 -36.17 0.72
N SER A 733 -31.55 -37.35 1.05
CA SER A 733 -30.19 -37.55 1.54
C SER A 733 -29.21 -37.24 0.41
N CYS A 734 -28.26 -36.34 0.64
CA CYS A 734 -27.06 -36.26 -0.19
C CYS A 734 -26.20 -37.51 0.10
N HIS A 735 -26.21 -38.46 -0.84
CA HIS A 735 -25.12 -39.41 -1.05
C HIS A 735 -24.56 -39.22 -2.45
#